data_AF-A0AAN8KC61-F1
#
_entry.id   AF-A0AAN8KC61-F1
#
_cell.length_a   1.000
_cell.length_b   1.000
_cell.length_c   1.000
_cell.angle_alpha   90.00
_cell.angle_beta   90.00
_cell.angle_gamma   90.00
#
_symmetry.space_group_name_H-M   'P 1'
#
loop_
_entity.id
_entity.type
_entity.pdbx_description
1 polymer ?
#
loop_
_entity_poly.entity_id
_entity_poly.type
_entity_poly.pdbx_seq_one_letter_code
_entity_poly.pdbx_strand_id
1 'polypeptide(L)'
;MTHVKHRKKHKIASKQIVVEPCLEPYHGPYGAHPLTHVGYLEGRHLHPRRLPTPNGQRTVSLRLLDTSKETIDNVQQLTETLRRLQLGGLKLQKVPETLVARLSNLKKLDLGENELGDSSFPETMTDLEALIEIRLNDNKLTRFPACLKKLKNLLRLDMSNNRLESVVGLDKLRKVQVLVLDNNKLTSIIKEISNLKRLEILRCSDNNIKELTQEIRNLQALVDIDVSNNKLTVLNAELFMLPKLEFLNASHNNISKIPSFNIKPHQKHWISCLDISENNLTKFPGHLMLMSHQLDVSSNKIKVLSWNVIKKLDTEVDQELDLGGNPLIYPPAAVCENGLRSVTQFFQESQVDAKVYQGIKILVLGSHRSGKSSLVHSLVDQQARLVREIDEESAVIGVYETSFDYDLVDGRPNKSLQLCVWDFCGHPLYSYPHYVFFEQSAITILTFNMATYKEELFYEMVGSWFDWMIAKNNKLVVLLVATHSDLVPQEQIKVICDSVCSQLTQHMEKGKKMIEQKIRKIEQHSYISPTLSEQLKSYMFLLRSKFTVQTNIIITSSAKYKGFDVLTKAIETLSNDVKLFPNVMRVIPTFWVQVETYIEEKGIAMAVPVMKWHEYRDEVVGKFGMKHLLNDLTEYLHETGKVIWFSKVQGLKDYVILRPAWLFDVLKLVYRHDAEDTLIYTQDDNFKTVGISQVKFDRMKRDYVTEGILDREFFKGMLLPQLSTTNINLGSQIEKVMNLLLEAFQVGYQVTKRPKDTFITFSLDQDKLEEDRENEKSKKYVQYLIPWIRKTSEPSDMIEKWESISTRRGVVIRYVFPRYLPLGVFELMCTRAHGEQFNLKFLAHWYGGVHAVHRQQTIRLVMRCLQEEDDSTVIKFDLRDDTEGEDEVPAATMWTLLLPLLTEFDSLLKNFTGIWVEKFVECPQCHKPSFPGEWTTPKETQALPTKLCDLCGEKVDTALLVQPKTKNKVIIKRYTMCF
;
A
#
# COMPACT_ATOMS: atom_id res chain seq x y z
N MET A 1 -21.01 41.90 -31.14
CA MET A 1 -22.11 42.37 -30.26
C MET A 1 -22.84 41.14 -29.73
N THR A 2 -23.38 41.24 -28.51
CA THR A 2 -24.03 40.21 -27.66
C THR A 2 -23.19 39.08 -27.02
N HIS A 3 -23.24 39.10 -25.66
CA HIS A 3 -23.19 38.04 -24.63
C HIS A 3 -21.90 37.20 -24.39
N VAL A 4 -21.39 37.19 -23.14
CA VAL A 4 -21.61 36.15 -22.07
C VAL A 4 -20.70 36.36 -20.83
N LYS A 5 -21.34 36.19 -19.66
CA LYS A 5 -20.99 35.89 -18.24
C LYS A 5 -19.57 35.51 -17.72
N HIS A 6 -19.42 35.85 -16.41
CA HIS A 6 -18.84 35.10 -15.26
C HIS A 6 -17.36 35.24 -14.86
N ARG A 7 -17.10 35.83 -13.68
CA ARG A 7 -16.83 35.20 -12.34
C ARG A 7 -15.48 34.47 -12.23
N LYS A 8 -14.55 35.02 -11.43
CA LYS A 8 -13.43 34.28 -10.82
C LYS A 8 -13.51 34.30 -9.29
N LYS A 9 -13.37 33.09 -8.74
CA LYS A 9 -13.22 32.71 -7.32
C LYS A 9 -11.78 33.01 -6.84
N HIS A 10 -11.61 33.32 -5.55
CA HIS A 10 -10.32 33.19 -4.86
C HIS A 10 -10.34 32.00 -3.86
N LYS A 11 -9.21 31.28 -3.83
CA LYS A 11 -8.81 30.13 -2.99
C LYS A 11 -8.26 30.59 -1.64
N ILE A 12 -8.67 30.02 -0.49
CA ILE A 12 -8.08 28.93 0.34
C ILE A 12 -6.97 29.35 1.34
N ALA A 13 -7.25 29.07 2.64
CA ALA A 13 -6.45 28.59 3.82
C ALA A 13 -4.93 28.90 3.94
N SER A 14 -4.32 29.06 5.13
CA SER A 14 -4.43 28.23 6.36
C SER A 14 -3.71 28.79 7.63
N LYS A 15 -4.31 28.50 8.80
CA LYS A 15 -3.81 28.10 10.15
C LYS A 15 -2.99 29.01 11.13
N GLN A 16 -3.57 29.03 12.34
CA GLN A 16 -3.04 29.05 13.73
C GLN A 16 -2.40 30.33 14.32
N ILE A 17 -2.95 30.79 15.46
CA ILE A 17 -2.30 30.96 16.79
C ILE A 17 -3.38 31.33 17.85
N VAL A 18 -3.27 30.73 19.03
CA VAL A 18 -4.05 30.96 20.27
C VAL A 18 -3.55 32.23 20.98
N VAL A 19 -4.43 33.12 21.46
CA VAL A 19 -4.20 33.97 22.66
C VAL A 19 -5.56 34.53 23.20
N GLU A 20 -5.97 34.14 24.40
CA GLU A 20 -6.53 35.06 25.40
C GLU A 20 -5.34 35.62 26.21
N PRO A 21 -5.32 36.87 26.72
CA PRO A 21 -6.35 37.36 27.65
C PRO A 21 -6.67 38.89 27.63
N CYS A 22 -7.72 39.21 28.38
CA CYS A 22 -8.20 40.49 28.94
C CYS A 22 -7.38 41.77 28.74
N LEU A 23 -8.06 42.85 28.34
CA LEU A 23 -7.74 44.24 28.72
C LEU A 23 -9.03 45.01 29.04
N GLU A 24 -8.93 45.82 30.10
CA GLU A 24 -9.96 46.59 30.80
C GLU A 24 -10.74 47.59 29.93
N PRO A 25 -11.99 47.94 30.28
CA PRO A 25 -12.67 49.06 29.66
C PRO A 25 -12.19 50.40 30.24
N TYR A 26 -11.73 51.24 29.31
CA TYR A 26 -11.42 52.67 29.40
C TYR A 26 -12.34 53.50 30.31
N HIS A 27 -11.75 54.26 31.24
CA HIS A 27 -12.43 55.29 32.04
C HIS A 27 -12.35 56.66 31.36
N GLY A 28 -13.50 57.18 30.90
CA GLY A 28 -13.66 58.58 30.50
C GLY A 28 -14.05 59.48 31.69
N PRO A 29 -13.94 60.82 31.57
CA PRO A 29 -13.90 61.76 32.69
C PRO A 29 -15.27 62.11 33.31
N TYR A 30 -16.34 61.38 32.97
CA TYR A 30 -17.66 61.53 33.57
C TYR A 30 -18.16 60.14 33.96
N GLY A 31 -18.42 59.95 35.26
CA GLY A 31 -18.62 58.65 35.90
C GLY A 31 -19.74 57.76 35.35
N ALA A 32 -19.75 56.50 35.80
CA ALA A 32 -20.66 55.44 35.37
C ALA A 32 -22.14 55.83 35.51
N HIS A 33 -22.89 55.70 34.42
CA HIS A 33 -24.35 55.82 34.37
C HIS A 33 -24.98 54.44 34.65
N PRO A 34 -26.14 54.29 35.34
CA PRO A 34 -26.64 52.99 35.84
C PRO A 34 -27.16 51.99 34.78
N LEU A 35 -26.90 52.22 33.49
CA LEU A 35 -27.51 51.47 32.38
C LEU A 35 -26.54 50.55 31.62
N THR A 36 -25.36 50.26 32.17
CA THR A 36 -24.36 49.34 31.58
C THR A 36 -24.67 47.84 31.78
N HIS A 37 -25.74 47.48 32.48
CA HIS A 37 -25.97 46.11 33.01
C HIS A 37 -27.04 45.28 32.27
N VAL A 38 -27.59 45.75 31.14
CA VAL A 38 -28.63 45.01 30.40
C VAL A 38 -28.31 44.97 28.90
N GLY A 39 -28.07 43.78 28.37
CA GLY A 39 -27.78 43.54 26.96
C GLY A 39 -29.02 43.12 26.18
N TYR A 40 -29.43 43.93 25.20
CA TYR A 40 -30.45 43.56 24.22
C TYR A 40 -29.79 43.02 22.94
N LEU A 41 -30.23 41.87 22.45
CA LEU A 41 -29.89 41.36 21.13
C LEU A 41 -31.06 41.60 20.18
N GLU A 42 -30.88 42.58 19.29
CA GLU A 42 -31.85 43.00 18.28
C GLU A 42 -32.20 41.88 17.28
N GLY A 43 -33.50 41.67 17.07
CA GLY A 43 -34.03 41.52 15.73
C GLY A 43 -34.45 42.89 15.20
N ARG A 44 -33.46 43.67 14.73
CA ARG A 44 -33.48 44.96 14.02
C ARG A 44 -34.41 46.07 14.55
N HIS A 45 -33.79 47.24 14.81
CA HIS A 45 -34.34 48.61 14.92
C HIS A 45 -34.59 49.12 16.37
N LEU A 46 -33.66 49.90 16.96
CA LEU A 46 -33.73 51.38 17.14
C LEU A 46 -32.91 51.94 18.32
N HIS A 47 -32.40 53.15 18.08
CA HIS A 47 -31.79 54.16 18.96
C HIS A 47 -32.44 54.34 20.36
N PRO A 48 -31.73 54.86 21.40
CA PRO A 48 -32.12 54.85 22.83
C PRO A 48 -33.31 55.75 23.26
N ARG A 49 -34.22 56.14 22.36
CA ARG A 49 -35.38 57.01 22.68
C ARG A 49 -36.75 56.31 22.57
N ARG A 50 -36.82 54.98 22.73
CA ARG A 50 -38.10 54.25 22.77
C ARG A 50 -38.14 53.24 23.91
N LEU A 51 -38.21 53.75 25.13
CA LEU A 51 -39.06 53.12 26.14
C LEU A 51 -40.44 53.78 26.06
N PRO A 52 -41.50 53.03 25.73
CA PRO A 52 -42.83 53.42 26.14
C PRO A 52 -43.40 52.35 27.08
N THR A 53 -43.35 52.60 28.37
CA THR A 53 -44.59 52.57 29.16
C THR A 53 -45.15 54.00 29.01
N PRO A 54 -46.40 54.25 28.56
CA PRO A 54 -47.62 53.78 29.22
C PRO A 54 -48.83 53.50 28.28
N ASN A 55 -48.70 53.19 26.97
CA ASN A 55 -49.86 52.87 26.09
C ASN A 55 -49.51 52.02 24.81
N GLY A 56 -49.30 50.70 24.92
CA GLY A 56 -49.36 49.79 23.74
C GLY A 56 -48.09 49.01 23.36
N GLN A 57 -47.73 48.04 24.23
CA GLN A 57 -46.89 46.81 24.09
C GLN A 57 -45.67 46.74 23.14
N ARG A 58 -44.49 46.40 23.72
CA ARG A 58 -43.69 45.18 23.42
C ARG A 58 -42.35 45.18 24.21
N THR A 59 -42.22 44.25 25.17
CA THR A 59 -40.94 43.53 25.44
C THR A 59 -41.28 42.11 25.90
N VAL A 60 -41.02 41.15 25.00
CA VAL A 60 -41.44 39.74 25.14
C VAL A 60 -40.28 38.87 25.66
N SER A 61 -39.04 39.38 25.62
CA SER A 61 -37.83 38.64 25.97
C SER A 61 -36.77 39.56 26.58
N LEU A 62 -36.06 39.11 27.61
CA LEU A 62 -34.99 39.84 28.29
C LEU A 62 -33.81 38.92 28.61
N ARG A 63 -32.57 39.39 28.42
CA ARG A 63 -31.34 38.72 28.87
C ARG A 63 -30.64 39.60 29.91
N LEU A 64 -30.35 39.04 31.07
CA LEU A 64 -29.61 39.74 32.11
C LEU A 64 -28.11 39.52 31.96
N LEU A 65 -27.33 40.57 32.26
CA LEU A 65 -25.87 40.52 32.34
C LEU A 65 -25.39 40.46 33.79
N ASP A 66 -26.25 40.82 34.75
CA ASP A 66 -25.99 40.71 36.18
C ASP A 66 -27.28 40.44 36.98
N THR A 67 -27.14 40.22 38.28
CA THR A 67 -28.25 40.05 39.24
C THR A 67 -28.14 41.05 40.39
N SER A 68 -27.72 42.28 40.10
CA SER A 68 -27.68 43.35 41.09
C SER A 68 -29.10 43.70 41.56
N LYS A 69 -29.21 44.28 42.77
CA LYS A 69 -30.51 44.65 43.35
C LYS A 69 -31.29 45.61 42.44
N GLU A 70 -30.60 46.56 41.81
CA GLU A 70 -31.17 47.51 40.85
C GLU A 70 -31.70 46.81 39.59
N THR A 71 -30.95 45.85 39.04
CA THR A 71 -31.41 45.05 37.89
C THR A 71 -32.65 44.22 38.23
N ILE A 72 -32.70 43.61 39.41
CA ILE A 72 -33.87 42.82 39.86
C ILE A 72 -35.11 43.71 40.02
N ASP A 73 -34.96 44.89 40.64
CA ASP A 73 -36.05 45.85 40.83
C ASP A 73 -36.61 46.34 39.47
N ASN A 74 -35.73 46.54 38.47
CA ASN A 74 -36.13 46.90 37.11
C ASN A 74 -36.88 45.77 36.38
N VAL A 75 -36.49 44.51 36.57
CA VAL A 75 -37.21 43.36 35.98
C VAL A 75 -38.60 43.20 36.60
N GLN A 76 -38.75 43.47 37.90
CA GLN A 76 -40.05 43.39 38.58
C GLN A 76 -41.09 44.38 38.03
N GLN A 77 -40.66 45.51 37.46
CA GLN A 77 -41.55 46.49 36.82
C GLN A 77 -42.09 46.00 35.47
N LEU A 78 -41.48 44.97 34.86
CA LEU A 78 -41.83 44.43 33.54
C LEU A 78 -42.61 43.11 33.61
N THR A 79 -43.12 42.76 34.79
CA THR A 79 -43.74 41.46 35.11
C THR A 79 -44.97 41.11 34.26
N GLU A 80 -45.79 42.09 33.88
CA GLU A 80 -47.00 41.86 33.07
C GLU A 80 -46.69 41.54 31.59
N THR A 81 -45.60 42.11 31.05
CA THR A 81 -45.25 42.01 29.62
C THR A 81 -44.21 40.93 29.33
N LEU A 82 -43.36 40.58 30.30
CA LEU A 82 -42.28 39.63 30.10
C LEU A 82 -42.80 38.21 29.82
N ARG A 83 -42.25 37.56 28.79
CA ARG A 83 -42.59 36.18 28.41
C ARG A 83 -41.37 35.27 28.30
N ARG A 84 -40.16 35.79 28.13
CA ARG A 84 -38.91 35.04 28.10
C ARG A 84 -37.85 35.75 28.93
N LEU A 85 -37.14 35.01 29.77
CA LEU A 85 -36.06 35.53 30.60
C LEU A 85 -34.83 34.64 30.43
N GLN A 86 -33.68 35.25 30.15
CA GLN A 86 -32.39 34.57 29.98
C GLN A 86 -31.39 35.05 31.03
N LEU A 87 -30.85 34.10 31.77
CA LEU A 87 -29.96 34.28 32.92
C LEU A 87 -28.70 33.41 32.77
N GLY A 88 -28.35 33.02 31.53
CA GLY A 88 -27.26 32.10 31.28
C GLY A 88 -25.87 32.74 31.39
N GLY A 89 -24.90 32.00 31.94
CA GLY A 89 -23.50 32.44 32.05
C GLY A 89 -23.21 33.39 33.21
N LEU A 90 -24.11 33.49 34.20
CA LEU A 90 -24.04 34.47 35.30
C LEU A 90 -23.40 33.90 36.58
N LYS A 91 -22.90 32.66 36.54
CA LYS A 91 -22.30 31.94 37.68
C LYS A 91 -23.21 31.90 38.91
N LEU A 92 -24.53 31.82 38.69
CA LEU A 92 -25.52 31.82 39.76
C LEU A 92 -25.42 30.54 40.60
N GLN A 93 -25.25 30.70 41.91
CA GLN A 93 -25.34 29.59 42.87
C GLN A 93 -26.75 29.39 43.40
N LYS A 94 -27.61 30.42 43.38
CA LYS A 94 -29.02 30.39 43.75
C LYS A 94 -29.81 31.30 42.83
N VAL A 95 -31.03 30.89 42.48
CA VAL A 95 -31.99 31.75 41.78
C VAL A 95 -32.54 32.76 42.80
N PRO A 96 -32.40 34.08 42.58
CA PRO A 96 -32.90 35.07 43.52
C PRO A 96 -34.42 34.98 43.65
N GLU A 97 -34.92 34.75 44.87
CA GLU A 97 -36.36 34.63 45.14
C GLU A 97 -37.13 35.89 44.71
N THR A 98 -36.55 37.06 44.94
CA THR A 98 -37.08 38.35 44.52
C THR A 98 -37.24 38.47 43.00
N LEU A 99 -36.44 37.76 42.21
CA LEU A 99 -36.53 37.82 40.75
C LEU A 99 -37.75 37.04 40.22
N VAL A 100 -38.03 35.87 40.78
CA VAL A 100 -39.09 34.97 40.28
C VAL A 100 -40.47 35.21 40.91
N ALA A 101 -40.55 35.82 42.10
CA ALA A 101 -41.79 35.98 42.87
C ALA A 101 -42.93 36.77 42.18
N ARG A 102 -42.68 37.49 41.09
CA ARG A 102 -43.70 38.30 40.38
C ARG A 102 -43.85 37.96 38.89
N LEU A 103 -43.15 36.96 38.37
CA LEU A 103 -43.08 36.65 36.93
C LEU A 103 -44.13 35.60 36.49
N SER A 104 -45.37 35.71 36.96
CA SER A 104 -46.43 34.71 36.73
C SER A 104 -46.78 34.45 35.26
N ASN A 105 -46.55 35.42 34.37
CA ASN A 105 -46.82 35.29 32.94
C ASN A 105 -45.64 34.75 32.12
N LEU A 106 -44.52 34.41 32.76
CA LEU A 106 -43.31 33.96 32.07
C LEU A 106 -43.55 32.61 31.37
N LYS A 107 -43.23 32.54 30.07
CA LYS A 107 -43.39 31.33 29.25
C LYS A 107 -42.08 30.57 29.04
N LYS A 108 -40.94 31.28 28.99
CA LYS A 108 -39.63 30.67 28.81
C LYS A 108 -38.62 31.20 29.82
N LEU A 109 -37.87 30.30 30.45
CA LEU A 109 -36.85 30.64 31.42
C LEU A 109 -35.56 29.90 31.07
N ASP A 110 -34.49 30.63 30.83
CA ASP A 110 -33.17 30.09 30.55
C ASP A 110 -32.24 30.42 31.70
N LEU A 111 -31.80 29.36 32.40
CA LEU A 111 -30.92 29.36 33.56
C LEU A 111 -29.65 28.53 33.28
N GLY A 112 -29.34 28.28 31.99
CA GLY A 112 -28.20 27.47 31.60
C GLY A 112 -26.84 28.08 31.98
N GLU A 113 -25.74 27.32 31.90
CA GLU A 113 -24.37 27.82 32.14
C GLU A 113 -24.20 28.55 33.49
N ASN A 114 -24.68 27.95 34.58
CA ASN A 114 -24.62 28.51 35.93
C ASN A 114 -24.05 27.48 36.93
N GLU A 115 -24.09 27.78 38.22
CA GLU A 115 -23.62 26.90 39.29
C GLU A 115 -24.76 26.40 40.18
N LEU A 116 -25.96 26.23 39.62
CA LEU A 116 -27.16 25.84 40.37
C LEU A 116 -27.07 24.37 40.80
N GLY A 117 -27.26 24.12 42.09
CA GLY A 117 -27.43 22.80 42.69
C GLY A 117 -28.88 22.54 43.10
N ASP A 118 -29.13 21.44 43.79
CA ASP A 118 -30.51 21.01 44.10
C ASP A 118 -31.28 22.00 44.99
N SER A 119 -30.59 22.72 45.89
CA SER A 119 -31.17 23.69 46.84
C SER A 119 -31.16 25.13 46.30
N SER A 120 -30.83 25.31 45.02
CA SER A 120 -30.67 26.62 44.40
C SER A 120 -31.98 27.22 43.88
N PHE A 121 -33.08 26.48 43.93
CA PHE A 121 -34.40 26.89 43.42
C PHE A 121 -35.33 27.28 44.58
N PRO A 122 -35.83 28.53 44.65
CA PRO A 122 -36.75 28.96 45.69
C PRO A 122 -38.15 28.35 45.50
N GLU A 123 -38.94 28.30 46.57
CA GLU A 123 -40.32 27.78 46.51
C GLU A 123 -41.20 28.63 45.59
N THR A 124 -40.96 29.94 45.51
CA THR A 124 -41.68 30.88 44.63
C THR A 124 -41.60 30.53 43.14
N MET A 125 -40.67 29.67 42.71
CA MET A 125 -40.68 29.13 41.35
C MET A 125 -41.91 28.28 41.04
N THR A 126 -42.66 27.80 42.04
CA THR A 126 -43.91 27.07 41.81
C THR A 126 -45.01 27.94 41.21
N ASP A 127 -44.91 29.26 41.35
CA ASP A 127 -45.94 30.22 40.94
C ASP A 127 -45.83 30.58 39.44
N LEU A 128 -44.80 30.08 38.75
CA LEU A 128 -44.57 30.25 37.31
C LEU A 128 -45.45 29.32 36.47
N GLU A 129 -46.75 29.27 36.73
CA GLU A 129 -47.67 28.31 36.11
C GLU A 129 -47.77 28.45 34.57
N ALA A 130 -47.46 29.63 34.02
CA ALA A 130 -47.45 29.89 32.58
C ALA A 130 -46.21 29.33 31.84
N LEU A 131 -45.24 28.74 32.58
CA LEU A 131 -43.98 28.30 32.01
C LEU A 131 -44.19 27.08 31.09
N ILE A 132 -43.64 27.20 29.88
CA ILE A 132 -43.74 26.22 28.80
C ILE A 132 -42.35 25.66 28.46
N GLU A 133 -41.29 26.45 28.61
CA GLU A 133 -39.91 26.05 28.33
C GLU A 133 -39.00 26.47 29.48
N ILE A 134 -38.19 25.53 29.98
CA ILE A 134 -37.13 25.83 30.94
C ILE A 134 -35.82 25.16 30.50
N ARG A 135 -34.73 25.92 30.56
CA ARG A 135 -33.36 25.43 30.31
C ARG A 135 -32.52 25.55 31.57
N LEU A 136 -31.90 24.44 31.93
CA LEU A 136 -31.05 24.26 33.10
C LEU A 136 -29.74 23.55 32.70
N ASN A 137 -29.38 23.57 31.42
CA ASN A 137 -28.17 22.95 30.92
C ASN A 137 -26.91 23.55 31.58
N ASP A 138 -25.82 22.80 31.66
CA ASP A 138 -24.53 23.28 32.17
C ASP A 138 -24.64 23.86 33.60
N ASN A 139 -25.10 23.01 34.53
CA ASN A 139 -25.26 23.33 35.95
C ASN A 139 -24.71 22.20 36.84
N LYS A 140 -24.95 22.27 38.16
CA LYS A 140 -24.45 21.32 39.16
C LYS A 140 -25.57 20.46 39.77
N LEU A 141 -26.68 20.25 39.05
CA LEU A 141 -27.83 19.49 39.55
C LEU A 141 -27.50 18.02 39.72
N THR A 142 -27.89 17.42 40.86
CA THR A 142 -27.77 15.98 41.10
C THR A 142 -29.11 15.25 41.08
N ARG A 143 -30.21 15.97 41.28
CA ARG A 143 -31.58 15.44 41.19
C ARG A 143 -32.54 16.44 40.54
N PHE A 144 -33.70 15.94 40.11
CA PHE A 144 -34.79 16.82 39.64
C PHE A 144 -35.33 17.72 40.78
N PRO A 145 -35.31 19.05 40.65
CA PRO A 145 -35.75 19.98 41.70
C PRO A 145 -37.23 19.83 42.07
N ALA A 146 -37.54 19.84 43.37
CA ALA A 146 -38.89 19.61 43.87
C ALA A 146 -39.91 20.68 43.38
N CYS A 147 -39.50 21.95 43.30
CA CYS A 147 -40.35 23.06 42.87
C CYS A 147 -40.85 22.89 41.43
N LEU A 148 -40.02 22.31 40.54
CA LEU A 148 -40.36 22.13 39.13
C LEU A 148 -41.45 21.07 38.91
N LYS A 149 -41.70 20.17 39.87
CA LYS A 149 -42.76 19.15 39.81
C LYS A 149 -44.17 19.74 39.65
N LYS A 150 -44.37 20.99 40.09
CA LYS A 150 -45.67 21.68 40.03
C LYS A 150 -45.93 22.38 38.68
N LEU A 151 -44.91 22.54 37.83
CA LEU A 151 -45.00 23.27 36.55
C LEU A 151 -45.65 22.43 35.43
N LYS A 152 -46.94 22.10 35.59
CA LYS A 152 -47.68 21.17 34.72
C LYS A 152 -47.84 21.60 33.26
N ASN A 153 -47.52 22.86 32.93
CA ASN A 153 -47.64 23.42 31.58
C ASN A 153 -46.36 23.32 30.74
N LEU A 154 -45.28 22.78 31.30
CA LEU A 154 -44.03 22.57 30.58
C LEU A 154 -44.23 21.66 29.36
N LEU A 155 -43.77 22.15 28.21
CA LEU A 155 -43.66 21.42 26.95
C LEU A 155 -42.20 21.04 26.67
N ARG A 156 -41.25 21.88 27.08
CA ARG A 156 -39.82 21.68 26.82
C ARG A 156 -38.98 21.84 28.09
N LEU A 157 -38.13 20.87 28.36
CA LEU A 157 -37.25 20.85 29.52
C LEU A 157 -35.87 20.37 29.09
N ASP A 158 -34.86 21.21 29.32
CA ASP A 158 -33.46 20.90 29.08
C ASP A 158 -32.70 20.93 30.40
N MET A 159 -32.07 19.81 30.77
CA MET A 159 -31.19 19.66 31.93
C MET A 159 -29.90 18.91 31.55
N SER A 160 -29.44 19.08 30.31
CA SER A 160 -28.19 18.50 29.82
C SER A 160 -26.95 19.02 30.57
N ASN A 161 -25.80 18.35 30.47
CA ASN A 161 -24.54 18.76 31.09
C ASN A 161 -24.67 19.06 32.60
N ASN A 162 -25.23 18.10 33.35
CA ASN A 162 -25.40 18.19 34.79
C ASN A 162 -24.82 16.92 35.46
N ARG A 163 -25.17 16.67 36.73
CA ARG A 163 -24.74 15.49 37.49
C ARG A 163 -25.94 14.65 37.94
N LEU A 164 -27.03 14.66 37.17
CA LEU A 164 -28.29 14.03 37.56
C LEU A 164 -28.11 12.52 37.71
N GLU A 165 -28.34 12.01 38.91
CA GLU A 165 -28.36 10.56 39.20
C GLU A 165 -29.79 10.01 39.15
N SER A 166 -30.78 10.86 39.41
CA SER A 166 -32.20 10.51 39.40
C SER A 166 -33.09 11.70 38.99
N VAL A 167 -34.17 11.39 38.28
CA VAL A 167 -35.17 12.38 37.84
C VAL A 167 -36.57 12.11 38.39
N VAL A 168 -36.64 11.56 39.60
CA VAL A 168 -37.91 11.26 40.28
C VAL A 168 -38.80 12.50 40.40
N GLY A 169 -40.00 12.41 39.82
CA GLY A 169 -41.00 13.48 39.77
C GLY A 169 -41.23 14.09 38.39
N LEU A 170 -40.42 13.73 37.38
CA LEU A 170 -40.70 14.08 35.98
C LEU A 170 -42.04 13.50 35.49
N ASP A 171 -42.48 12.36 36.03
CA ASP A 171 -43.76 11.71 35.74
C ASP A 171 -44.99 12.61 35.93
N LYS A 172 -44.86 13.70 36.70
CA LYS A 172 -45.92 14.68 36.94
C LYS A 172 -46.09 15.68 35.77
N LEU A 173 -45.08 15.87 34.94
CA LEU A 173 -45.06 16.86 33.86
C LEU A 173 -45.70 16.35 32.56
N ARG A 174 -46.96 15.90 32.64
CA ARG A 174 -47.66 15.15 31.57
C ARG A 174 -47.77 15.84 30.19
N LYS A 175 -47.48 17.14 30.10
CA LYS A 175 -47.53 17.91 28.85
C LYS A 175 -46.18 17.99 28.11
N VAL A 176 -45.09 17.53 28.72
CA VAL A 176 -43.75 17.60 28.12
C VAL A 176 -43.72 16.84 26.80
N GLN A 177 -43.21 17.51 25.78
CA GLN A 177 -43.00 17.02 24.41
C GLN A 177 -41.51 16.84 24.10
N VAL A 178 -40.65 17.70 24.64
CA VAL A 178 -39.20 17.64 24.44
C VAL A 178 -38.49 17.58 25.78
N LEU A 179 -37.71 16.53 25.99
CA LEU A 179 -36.91 16.32 27.19
C LEU A 179 -35.45 16.05 26.80
N VAL A 180 -34.54 16.90 27.27
CA VAL A 180 -33.10 16.80 27.01
C VAL A 180 -32.35 16.60 28.33
N LEU A 181 -31.62 15.48 28.43
CA LEU A 181 -30.93 14.98 29.62
C LEU A 181 -29.50 14.50 29.31
N ASP A 182 -28.95 14.91 28.17
CA ASP A 182 -27.62 14.49 27.71
C ASP A 182 -26.52 14.84 28.73
N ASN A 183 -25.43 14.08 28.76
CA ASN A 183 -24.28 14.31 29.65
C ASN A 183 -24.68 14.41 31.14
N ASN A 184 -25.20 13.31 31.69
CA ASN A 184 -25.60 13.19 33.09
C ASN A 184 -25.13 11.84 33.68
N LYS A 185 -25.62 11.46 34.87
CA LYS A 185 -25.24 10.22 35.57
C LYS A 185 -26.40 9.24 35.74
N LEU A 186 -27.44 9.34 34.90
CA LEU A 186 -28.66 8.54 35.04
C LEU A 186 -28.37 7.06 34.80
N THR A 187 -28.95 6.20 35.63
CA THR A 187 -28.83 4.73 35.49
C THR A 187 -30.10 4.06 34.97
N SER A 188 -31.25 4.73 35.14
CA SER A 188 -32.55 4.40 34.58
C SER A 188 -33.35 5.68 34.32
N ILE A 189 -34.24 5.65 33.34
CA ILE A 189 -35.07 6.82 32.99
C ILE A 189 -36.53 6.46 32.68
N ILE A 190 -36.77 5.27 32.11
CA ILE A 190 -38.06 4.90 31.54
C ILE A 190 -39.20 4.91 32.57
N LYS A 191 -38.95 4.41 33.79
CA LYS A 191 -39.98 4.40 34.86
C LYS A 191 -40.45 5.80 35.20
N GLU A 192 -39.52 6.74 35.27
CA GLU A 192 -39.73 8.13 35.65
C GLU A 192 -40.40 8.97 34.55
N ILE A 193 -40.34 8.54 33.29
CA ILE A 193 -41.00 9.23 32.15
C ILE A 193 -42.19 8.46 31.58
N SER A 194 -42.48 7.26 32.06
CA SER A 194 -43.54 6.36 31.53
C SER A 194 -44.95 7.00 31.43
N ASN A 195 -45.22 8.04 32.22
CA ASN A 195 -46.50 8.78 32.21
C ASN A 195 -46.54 9.96 31.21
N LEU A 196 -45.43 10.28 30.55
CA LEU A 196 -45.31 11.38 29.59
C LEU A 196 -45.83 10.99 28.20
N LYS A 197 -47.13 10.73 28.10
CA LYS A 197 -47.78 10.25 26.87
C LYS A 197 -47.70 11.21 25.66
N ARG A 198 -47.26 12.45 25.87
CA ARG A 198 -47.07 13.48 24.83
C ARG A 198 -45.59 13.68 24.46
N LEU A 199 -44.68 12.91 25.04
CA LEU A 199 -43.26 13.03 24.76
C LEU A 199 -42.99 12.61 23.31
N GLU A 200 -42.45 13.54 22.53
CA GLU A 200 -42.12 13.39 21.11
C GLU A 200 -40.61 13.21 20.93
N ILE A 201 -39.80 13.93 21.72
CA ILE A 201 -38.33 13.91 21.63
C ILE A 201 -37.74 13.62 23.01
N LEU A 202 -36.92 12.57 23.10
CA LEU A 202 -36.14 12.21 24.28
C LEU A 202 -34.66 12.15 23.92
N ARG A 203 -33.85 13.06 24.47
CA ARG A 203 -32.40 13.03 24.37
C ARG A 203 -31.80 12.70 25.74
N CYS A 204 -31.05 11.61 25.82
CA CYS A 204 -30.36 11.18 27.03
C CYS A 204 -29.02 10.47 26.70
N SER A 205 -28.27 11.03 25.75
CA SER A 205 -26.92 10.57 25.43
C SER A 205 -25.97 10.75 26.62
N ASP A 206 -24.84 10.05 26.61
CA ASP A 206 -23.75 10.26 27.57
C ASP A 206 -24.21 10.15 29.03
N ASN A 207 -24.83 9.01 29.34
CA ASN A 207 -25.33 8.66 30.66
C ASN A 207 -24.85 7.25 31.06
N ASN A 208 -25.36 6.71 32.18
CA ASN A 208 -25.04 5.38 32.68
C ASN A 208 -26.23 4.40 32.57
N ILE A 209 -27.14 4.63 31.61
CA ILE A 209 -28.39 3.86 31.49
C ILE A 209 -28.05 2.42 31.10
N LYS A 210 -28.52 1.46 31.90
CA LYS A 210 -28.23 0.03 31.71
C LYS A 210 -29.30 -0.72 30.92
N GLU A 211 -30.54 -0.28 31.00
CA GLU A 211 -31.68 -0.91 30.35
C GLU A 211 -32.79 0.10 30.02
N LEU A 212 -33.53 -0.19 28.95
CA LEU A 212 -34.82 0.42 28.66
C LEU A 212 -35.90 -0.58 29.08
N THR A 213 -36.68 -0.26 30.11
CA THR A 213 -37.70 -1.18 30.64
C THR A 213 -38.96 -1.19 29.75
N GLN A 214 -39.81 -2.21 29.91
CA GLN A 214 -40.97 -2.45 29.04
C GLN A 214 -42.00 -1.31 29.05
N GLU A 215 -41.98 -0.45 30.08
CA GLU A 215 -42.85 0.73 30.17
C GLU A 215 -42.60 1.77 29.08
N ILE A 216 -41.52 1.65 28.28
CA ILE A 216 -41.27 2.51 27.12
C ILE A 216 -42.44 2.48 26.12
N ARG A 217 -43.18 1.35 26.05
CA ARG A 217 -44.40 1.21 25.24
C ARG A 217 -45.48 2.25 25.56
N ASN A 218 -45.43 2.90 26.74
CA ASN A 218 -46.42 3.90 27.13
C ASN A 218 -46.20 5.25 26.43
N LEU A 219 -45.01 5.48 25.85
CA LEU A 219 -44.61 6.72 25.17
C LEU A 219 -45.11 6.74 23.72
N GLN A 220 -46.43 6.66 23.53
CA GLN A 220 -47.09 6.51 22.23
C GLN A 220 -46.88 7.68 21.25
N ALA A 221 -46.38 8.82 21.72
CA ALA A 221 -46.10 9.99 20.91
C ALA A 221 -44.63 10.11 20.47
N LEU A 222 -43.75 9.21 20.91
CA LEU A 222 -42.30 9.33 20.73
C LEU A 222 -41.92 9.17 19.25
N VAL A 223 -41.16 10.14 18.75
CA VAL A 223 -40.70 10.24 17.36
C VAL A 223 -39.18 10.09 17.28
N ASP A 224 -38.46 10.72 18.21
CA ASP A 224 -37.00 10.78 18.25
C ASP A 224 -36.50 10.39 19.65
N ILE A 225 -35.63 9.39 19.69
CA ILE A 225 -34.95 8.95 20.90
C ILE A 225 -33.44 8.81 20.67
N ASP A 226 -32.67 9.44 21.55
CA ASP A 226 -31.22 9.31 21.60
C ASP A 226 -30.79 8.77 22.97
N VAL A 227 -30.22 7.57 22.94
CA VAL A 227 -29.66 6.84 24.07
C VAL A 227 -28.21 6.44 23.77
N SER A 228 -27.54 7.16 22.87
CA SER A 228 -26.13 6.92 22.54
C SER A 228 -25.20 7.13 23.75
N ASN A 229 -23.99 6.56 23.72
CA ASN A 229 -23.00 6.71 24.80
C ASN A 229 -23.56 6.32 26.19
N ASN A 230 -24.13 5.12 26.28
CA ASN A 230 -24.69 4.58 27.52
C ASN A 230 -24.15 3.17 27.80
N LYS A 231 -24.78 2.43 28.72
CA LYS A 231 -24.37 1.08 29.14
C LYS A 231 -25.43 0.02 28.79
N LEU A 232 -26.23 0.26 27.76
CA LEU A 232 -27.28 -0.66 27.33
C LEU A 232 -26.66 -1.96 26.85
N THR A 233 -27.21 -3.10 27.29
CA THR A 233 -26.75 -4.44 26.87
C THR A 233 -27.70 -5.13 25.90
N VAL A 234 -28.98 -4.72 25.92
CA VAL A 234 -30.07 -5.25 25.12
C VAL A 234 -31.06 -4.12 24.84
N LEU A 235 -31.61 -4.05 23.61
CA LEU A 235 -32.78 -3.25 23.29
C LEU A 235 -34.04 -4.10 23.49
N ASN A 236 -35.10 -3.55 24.09
CA ASN A 236 -36.34 -4.30 24.30
C ASN A 236 -37.20 -4.31 23.02
N ALA A 237 -38.10 -5.29 22.87
CA ALA A 237 -38.94 -5.40 21.68
C ALA A 237 -39.98 -4.27 21.61
N GLU A 238 -40.40 -3.79 22.79
CA GLU A 238 -41.40 -2.76 22.96
C GLU A 238 -41.01 -1.41 22.35
N LEU A 239 -39.71 -1.07 22.30
CA LEU A 239 -39.19 0.12 21.63
C LEU A 239 -39.53 0.14 20.13
N PHE A 240 -39.38 -1.02 19.48
CA PHE A 240 -39.66 -1.21 18.06
C PHE A 240 -41.16 -1.38 17.74
N MET A 241 -42.04 -1.24 18.74
CA MET A 241 -43.50 -1.29 18.60
C MET A 241 -44.15 0.10 18.71
N LEU A 242 -43.37 1.17 18.87
CA LEU A 242 -43.86 2.53 19.03
C LEU A 242 -44.37 3.08 17.70
N PRO A 243 -45.66 3.49 17.60
CA PRO A 243 -46.31 3.74 16.30
C PRO A 243 -45.79 4.96 15.53
N LYS A 244 -45.04 5.85 16.19
CA LYS A 244 -44.55 7.12 15.62
C LYS A 244 -43.03 7.25 15.59
N LEU A 245 -42.30 6.20 15.97
CA LEU A 245 -40.85 6.26 16.07
C LEU A 245 -40.23 6.38 14.68
N GLU A 246 -39.48 7.46 14.45
CA GLU A 246 -38.79 7.73 13.18
C GLU A 246 -37.27 7.70 13.32
N PHE A 247 -36.75 8.13 14.48
CA PHE A 247 -35.31 8.23 14.74
C PHE A 247 -34.94 7.53 16.05
N LEU A 248 -34.01 6.58 15.98
CA LEU A 248 -33.46 5.90 17.15
C LEU A 248 -31.94 5.86 17.03
N ASN A 249 -31.26 6.57 17.95
CA ASN A 249 -29.82 6.49 18.12
C ASN A 249 -29.48 5.73 19.42
N ALA A 250 -28.82 4.59 19.29
CA ALA A 250 -28.30 3.77 20.38
C ALA A 250 -26.83 3.37 20.16
N SER A 251 -26.08 4.21 19.43
CA SER A 251 -24.65 4.01 19.20
C SER A 251 -23.82 4.08 20.49
N HIS A 252 -22.58 3.60 20.45
CA HIS A 252 -21.64 3.64 21.58
C HIS A 252 -22.24 3.05 22.87
N ASN A 253 -22.72 1.81 22.79
CA ASN A 253 -23.29 1.08 23.91
C ASN A 253 -22.66 -0.32 24.03
N ASN A 254 -23.17 -1.15 24.93
CA ASN A 254 -22.73 -2.54 25.12
C ASN A 254 -23.71 -3.57 24.55
N ILE A 255 -24.49 -3.20 23.53
CA ILE A 255 -25.57 -4.03 23.00
C ILE A 255 -24.97 -5.26 22.33
N SER A 256 -25.33 -6.44 22.84
CA SER A 256 -24.84 -7.74 22.32
C SER A 256 -25.93 -8.58 21.68
N LYS A 257 -27.20 -8.26 21.95
CA LYS A 257 -28.38 -8.97 21.47
C LYS A 257 -29.48 -8.00 21.07
N ILE A 258 -30.07 -8.27 19.91
CA ILE A 258 -31.31 -7.65 19.44
C ILE A 258 -32.45 -8.66 19.62
N PRO A 259 -33.62 -8.24 20.14
CA PRO A 259 -34.74 -9.13 20.39
C PRO A 259 -35.32 -9.65 19.07
N SER A 260 -35.76 -10.90 19.06
CA SER A 260 -36.50 -11.46 17.93
C SER A 260 -37.99 -11.18 18.11
N PHE A 261 -38.62 -10.49 17.16
CA PHE A 261 -40.07 -10.24 17.18
C PHE A 261 -40.68 -10.38 15.79
N ASN A 262 -41.91 -10.90 15.74
CA ASN A 262 -42.65 -11.05 14.49
C ASN A 262 -43.43 -9.77 14.19
N ILE A 263 -43.01 -9.03 13.17
CA ILE A 263 -43.74 -7.87 12.67
C ILE A 263 -44.89 -8.38 11.80
N LYS A 264 -46.13 -8.12 12.22
CA LYS A 264 -47.30 -8.39 11.36
C LYS A 264 -47.33 -7.35 10.23
N PRO A 265 -47.60 -7.74 8.96
CA PRO A 265 -47.56 -6.83 7.80
C PRO A 265 -48.39 -5.55 7.97
N HIS A 266 -49.50 -5.63 8.70
CA HIS A 266 -50.45 -4.53 8.92
C HIS A 266 -50.04 -3.55 10.05
N GLN A 267 -48.91 -3.80 10.72
CA GLN A 267 -48.36 -2.97 11.82
C GLN A 267 -46.98 -2.39 11.47
N LYS A 268 -46.60 -2.45 10.19
CA LYS A 268 -45.32 -1.96 9.67
C LYS A 268 -45.29 -0.43 9.75
N HIS A 269 -44.73 0.12 10.82
CA HIS A 269 -44.23 1.49 10.82
C HIS A 269 -42.75 1.44 10.43
N TRP A 270 -42.32 2.39 9.59
CA TRP A 270 -40.94 2.48 9.15
C TRP A 270 -40.17 3.46 10.03
N ILE A 271 -39.02 3.03 10.52
CA ILE A 271 -38.04 3.88 11.19
C ILE A 271 -37.16 4.48 10.11
N SER A 272 -37.13 5.80 10.01
CA SER A 272 -36.32 6.50 9.00
C SER A 272 -34.83 6.24 9.22
N CYS A 273 -34.35 6.36 10.46
CA CYS A 273 -32.95 6.15 10.79
C CYS A 273 -32.80 5.37 12.10
N LEU A 274 -32.04 4.28 12.03
CA LEU A 274 -31.70 3.41 13.15
C LEU A 274 -30.18 3.27 13.24
N ASP A 275 -29.59 3.90 14.26
CA ASP A 275 -28.16 3.83 14.54
C ASP A 275 -27.90 2.95 15.76
N ILE A 276 -27.20 1.84 15.54
CA ILE A 276 -26.70 0.90 16.55
C ILE A 276 -25.21 0.60 16.34
N SER A 277 -24.49 1.58 15.78
CA SER A 277 -23.04 1.54 15.59
C SER A 277 -22.28 1.48 16.92
N GLU A 278 -21.00 1.08 16.89
CA GLU A 278 -20.13 1.05 18.08
C GLU A 278 -20.73 0.26 19.25
N ASN A 279 -21.09 -1.00 18.98
CA ASN A 279 -21.70 -1.91 19.94
C ASN A 279 -21.00 -3.30 19.93
N ASN A 280 -21.58 -4.29 20.62
CA ASN A 280 -21.02 -5.64 20.76
C ASN A 280 -21.79 -6.71 19.98
N LEU A 281 -22.47 -6.36 18.88
CA LEU A 281 -23.25 -7.31 18.09
C LEU A 281 -22.35 -8.30 17.36
N THR A 282 -22.59 -9.59 17.56
CA THR A 282 -21.86 -10.68 16.87
C THR A 282 -22.64 -11.28 15.70
N LYS A 283 -23.95 -11.15 15.73
CA LYS A 283 -24.88 -11.64 14.70
C LYS A 283 -25.54 -10.45 14.02
N PHE A 284 -25.67 -10.53 12.69
CA PHE A 284 -26.34 -9.51 11.90
C PHE A 284 -27.86 -9.47 12.20
N PRO A 285 -28.42 -8.34 12.66
CA PRO A 285 -29.84 -8.22 13.02
C PRO A 285 -30.70 -7.92 11.80
N GLY A 286 -30.70 -8.83 10.82
CA GLY A 286 -31.28 -8.56 9.52
C GLY A 286 -32.79 -8.25 9.49
N HIS A 287 -33.54 -8.64 10.51
CA HIS A 287 -34.96 -8.28 10.61
C HIS A 287 -35.18 -6.77 10.83
N LEU A 288 -34.21 -6.05 11.39
CA LEU A 288 -34.28 -4.59 11.54
C LEU A 288 -34.23 -3.87 10.19
N MET A 289 -33.54 -4.44 9.20
CA MET A 289 -33.53 -3.88 7.83
C MET A 289 -34.92 -3.88 7.18
N LEU A 290 -35.82 -4.80 7.56
CA LEU A 290 -37.16 -4.87 6.98
C LEU A 290 -38.07 -3.73 7.47
N MET A 291 -37.62 -2.98 8.48
CA MET A 291 -38.37 -1.93 9.17
C MET A 291 -37.64 -0.59 9.26
N SER A 292 -36.43 -0.47 8.70
CA SER A 292 -35.70 0.79 8.63
C SER A 292 -35.34 1.21 7.20
N HIS A 293 -35.26 2.51 6.95
CA HIS A 293 -34.68 3.04 5.71
C HIS A 293 -33.16 3.06 5.78
N GLN A 294 -32.62 3.65 6.85
CA GLN A 294 -31.19 3.69 7.12
C GLN A 294 -30.88 2.86 8.36
N LEU A 295 -30.02 1.86 8.22
CA LEU A 295 -29.52 1.04 9.33
C LEU A 295 -28.00 1.19 9.42
N ASP A 296 -27.51 1.74 10.52
CA ASP A 296 -26.08 1.77 10.84
C ASP A 296 -25.77 0.70 11.90
N VAL A 297 -24.97 -0.28 11.50
CA VAL A 297 -24.43 -1.35 12.38
C VAL A 297 -22.89 -1.35 12.34
N SER A 298 -22.28 -0.22 11.97
CA SER A 298 -20.84 -0.07 11.89
C SER A 298 -20.15 -0.30 13.25
N SER A 299 -18.85 -0.61 13.24
CA SER A 299 -18.01 -0.79 14.41
C SER A 299 -18.57 -1.77 15.46
N ASN A 300 -19.12 -2.89 14.98
CA ASN A 300 -19.59 -4.00 15.80
C ASN A 300 -18.66 -5.23 15.64
N LYS A 301 -19.09 -6.42 16.11
CA LYS A 301 -18.34 -7.68 16.06
C LYS A 301 -18.94 -8.68 15.06
N ILE A 302 -19.62 -8.19 14.03
CA ILE A 302 -20.32 -9.02 13.05
C ILE A 302 -19.29 -9.63 12.09
N LYS A 303 -19.33 -10.96 11.95
CA LYS A 303 -18.42 -11.69 11.06
C LYS A 303 -19.07 -12.17 9.77
N VAL A 304 -20.38 -12.46 9.81
CA VAL A 304 -21.09 -13.11 8.71
C VAL A 304 -22.45 -12.47 8.50
N LEU A 305 -22.78 -12.15 7.25
CA LEU A 305 -24.11 -11.74 6.83
C LEU A 305 -24.91 -12.95 6.33
N SER A 306 -26.23 -12.94 6.56
CA SER A 306 -27.11 -14.05 6.19
C SER A 306 -27.90 -13.73 4.92
N TRP A 307 -27.72 -14.53 3.87
CA TRP A 307 -28.44 -14.39 2.59
C TRP A 307 -29.97 -14.37 2.74
N ASN A 308 -30.52 -15.20 3.65
CA ASN A 308 -31.97 -15.33 3.84
C ASN A 308 -32.69 -14.03 4.19
N VAL A 309 -31.96 -13.06 4.76
CA VAL A 309 -32.47 -11.72 5.05
C VAL A 309 -32.35 -10.85 3.81
N ILE A 310 -31.18 -10.85 3.18
CA ILE A 310 -30.85 -9.99 2.04
C ILE A 310 -31.77 -10.28 0.83
N LYS A 311 -32.12 -11.55 0.60
CA LYS A 311 -33.08 -11.95 -0.46
C LYS A 311 -34.48 -11.37 -0.27
N LYS A 312 -34.90 -11.09 0.97
CA LYS A 312 -36.25 -10.59 1.29
C LYS A 312 -36.37 -9.07 1.16
N LEU A 313 -35.28 -8.39 0.79
CA LEU A 313 -35.27 -6.96 0.56
C LEU A 313 -35.82 -6.70 -0.84
N ASP A 314 -36.82 -5.83 -0.89
CA ASP A 314 -37.44 -5.40 -2.14
C ASP A 314 -36.48 -4.43 -2.82
N THR A 315 -35.92 -4.82 -3.97
CA THR A 315 -34.87 -4.07 -4.70
C THR A 315 -35.28 -2.68 -5.17
N GLU A 316 -36.55 -2.29 -4.97
CA GLU A 316 -37.12 -1.01 -5.37
C GLU A 316 -37.05 0.10 -4.30
N VAL A 317 -36.62 -0.19 -3.05
CA VAL A 317 -36.56 0.80 -1.97
C VAL A 317 -35.12 1.27 -1.72
N ASP A 318 -34.89 2.58 -1.69
CA ASP A 318 -33.62 3.24 -1.31
C ASP A 318 -33.26 3.00 0.17
N GLN A 319 -32.91 1.75 0.51
CA GLN A 319 -32.44 1.37 1.84
C GLN A 319 -30.92 1.47 1.92
N GLU A 320 -30.44 2.08 3.00
CA GLU A 320 -29.02 2.26 3.29
C GLU A 320 -28.59 1.35 4.46
N LEU A 321 -27.45 0.70 4.30
CA LEU A 321 -26.85 -0.17 5.31
C LEU A 321 -25.38 0.17 5.45
N ASP A 322 -24.96 0.61 6.64
CA ASP A 322 -23.56 0.80 6.98
C ASP A 322 -23.05 -0.38 7.83
N LEU A 323 -21.95 -0.98 7.37
CA LEU A 323 -21.29 -2.15 7.95
C LEU A 323 -19.82 -1.88 8.30
N GLY A 324 -19.34 -0.65 8.12
CA GLY A 324 -17.93 -0.28 8.30
C GLY A 324 -17.39 -0.69 9.68
N GLY A 325 -16.09 -0.97 9.80
CA GLY A 325 -15.47 -1.29 11.10
C GLY A 325 -15.82 -2.65 11.71
N ASN A 326 -16.58 -3.52 11.04
CA ASN A 326 -16.85 -4.89 11.48
C ASN A 326 -15.78 -5.89 10.98
N PRO A 327 -15.42 -6.94 11.74
CA PRO A 327 -14.49 -8.00 11.33
C PRO A 327 -15.16 -9.01 10.37
N LEU A 328 -15.67 -8.54 9.25
CA LEU A 328 -16.43 -9.33 8.28
C LEU A 328 -15.53 -10.35 7.57
N ILE A 329 -15.90 -11.62 7.69
CA ILE A 329 -15.29 -12.76 7.01
C ILE A 329 -16.06 -13.04 5.72
N TYR A 330 -17.38 -12.95 5.75
CA TYR A 330 -18.23 -13.32 4.62
C TYR A 330 -19.57 -12.54 4.62
N PRO A 331 -19.83 -11.69 3.61
CA PRO A 331 -18.96 -11.28 2.50
C PRO A 331 -17.75 -10.43 2.97
N PRO A 332 -16.70 -10.29 2.16
CA PRO A 332 -15.53 -9.45 2.50
C PRO A 332 -15.92 -7.99 2.79
N ALA A 333 -15.18 -7.33 3.68
CA ALA A 333 -15.44 -5.94 4.07
C ALA A 333 -15.49 -4.97 2.87
N ALA A 334 -14.61 -5.14 1.88
CA ALA A 334 -14.58 -4.32 0.67
C ALA A 334 -15.85 -4.43 -0.20
N VAL A 335 -16.59 -5.55 -0.12
CA VAL A 335 -17.89 -5.70 -0.80
C VAL A 335 -18.97 -4.91 -0.06
N CYS A 336 -18.88 -4.88 1.27
CA CYS A 336 -19.86 -4.22 2.13
C CYS A 336 -19.76 -2.69 2.08
N GLU A 337 -18.55 -2.14 1.89
CA GLU A 337 -18.32 -0.69 1.72
C GLU A 337 -18.99 -0.12 0.47
N ASN A 338 -19.26 -0.95 -0.54
CA ASN A 338 -19.92 -0.55 -1.79
C ASN A 338 -21.46 -0.66 -1.73
N GLY A 339 -22.02 -0.80 -0.52
CA GLY A 339 -23.46 -0.76 -0.26
C GLY A 339 -24.22 -2.06 -0.56
N LEU A 340 -25.53 -2.02 -0.28
CA LEU A 340 -26.41 -3.19 -0.27
C LEU A 340 -26.54 -3.90 -1.64
N ARG A 341 -26.48 -3.16 -2.75
CA ARG A 341 -26.55 -3.73 -4.11
C ARG A 341 -25.38 -4.68 -4.37
N SER A 342 -24.17 -4.26 -4.01
CA SER A 342 -22.93 -5.05 -4.16
C SER A 342 -22.97 -6.31 -3.30
N VAL A 343 -23.49 -6.21 -2.07
CA VAL A 343 -23.68 -7.35 -1.17
C VAL A 343 -24.71 -8.33 -1.74
N THR A 344 -25.83 -7.84 -2.26
CA THR A 344 -26.89 -8.69 -2.86
C THR A 344 -26.37 -9.42 -4.08
N GLN A 345 -25.65 -8.73 -4.96
CA GLN A 345 -25.01 -9.30 -6.15
C GLN A 345 -24.01 -10.40 -5.76
N PHE A 346 -23.12 -10.13 -4.79
CA PHE A 346 -22.17 -11.14 -4.29
C PHE A 346 -22.87 -12.42 -3.82
N PHE A 347 -23.97 -12.30 -3.07
CA PHE A 347 -24.68 -13.50 -2.60
C PHE A 347 -25.44 -14.22 -3.71
N GLN A 348 -26.05 -13.50 -4.67
CA GLN A 348 -26.68 -14.11 -5.84
C GLN A 348 -25.66 -14.92 -6.66
N GLU A 349 -24.44 -14.40 -6.79
CA GLU A 349 -23.35 -15.02 -7.55
C GLU A 349 -22.67 -16.17 -6.77
N SER A 350 -22.60 -16.08 -5.44
CA SER A 350 -22.05 -17.14 -4.58
C SER A 350 -22.85 -18.44 -4.55
N GLN A 351 -24.08 -18.45 -5.09
CA GLN A 351 -24.93 -19.65 -5.18
C GLN A 351 -24.65 -20.50 -6.42
N VAL A 352 -23.77 -20.04 -7.32
CA VAL A 352 -23.40 -20.78 -8.53
C VAL A 352 -22.17 -21.63 -8.22
N ASP A 353 -22.42 -22.84 -7.69
CA ASP A 353 -21.41 -23.85 -7.37
C ASP A 353 -20.63 -24.32 -8.63
N ALA A 354 -19.39 -23.87 -8.80
CA ALA A 354 -18.36 -24.68 -9.45
C ALA A 354 -17.00 -24.43 -8.79
N LYS A 355 -16.43 -25.50 -8.23
CA LYS A 355 -15.15 -25.52 -7.52
C LYS A 355 -14.01 -25.59 -8.54
N VAL A 356 -13.13 -24.61 -8.58
CA VAL A 356 -11.86 -24.68 -9.35
C VAL A 356 -10.70 -24.55 -8.38
N TYR A 357 -9.73 -25.46 -8.50
CA TYR A 357 -8.55 -25.55 -7.62
C TYR A 357 -7.40 -24.74 -8.19
N GLN A 358 -6.68 -24.02 -7.32
CA GLN A 358 -5.53 -23.20 -7.71
C GLN A 358 -4.44 -24.07 -8.35
N GLY A 359 -3.90 -23.61 -9.49
CA GLY A 359 -2.71 -24.20 -10.07
C GLY A 359 -1.42 -23.76 -9.37
N ILE A 360 -0.37 -24.59 -9.42
CA ILE A 360 0.94 -24.31 -8.80
C ILE A 360 1.96 -23.96 -9.88
N LYS A 361 2.72 -22.89 -9.63
CA LYS A 361 3.89 -22.53 -10.44
C LYS A 361 5.09 -23.39 -10.04
N ILE A 362 5.66 -24.08 -11.02
CA ILE A 362 6.89 -24.86 -10.90
C ILE A 362 7.99 -24.16 -11.69
N LEU A 363 9.14 -23.98 -11.06
CA LEU A 363 10.32 -23.36 -11.67
C LEU A 363 11.39 -24.41 -11.87
N VAL A 364 11.82 -24.67 -13.10
CA VAL A 364 12.90 -25.62 -13.40
C VAL A 364 14.19 -24.86 -13.65
N LEU A 365 15.18 -25.09 -12.78
CA LEU A 365 16.49 -24.43 -12.79
C LEU A 365 17.62 -25.45 -12.84
N GLY A 366 18.79 -25.01 -13.26
CA GLY A 366 20.01 -25.83 -13.30
C GLY A 366 20.91 -25.46 -14.46
N SER A 367 22.17 -25.86 -14.40
CA SER A 367 23.21 -25.47 -15.36
C SER A 367 22.88 -25.89 -16.79
N HIS A 368 23.55 -25.28 -17.77
CA HIS A 368 23.39 -25.65 -19.18
C HIS A 368 23.59 -27.18 -19.38
N ARG A 369 22.75 -27.83 -20.21
CA ARG A 369 22.76 -29.30 -20.44
C ARG A 369 22.55 -30.21 -19.20
N SER A 370 21.90 -29.69 -18.16
CA SER A 370 21.43 -30.51 -17.02
C SER A 370 20.24 -31.41 -17.32
N GLY A 371 19.69 -31.41 -18.54
CA GLY A 371 18.52 -32.21 -18.93
C GLY A 371 17.15 -31.58 -18.57
N LYS A 372 17.10 -30.27 -18.30
CA LYS A 372 15.87 -29.53 -17.94
C LYS A 372 14.74 -29.70 -18.94
N SER A 373 14.97 -29.36 -20.20
CA SER A 373 13.92 -29.41 -21.21
C SER A 373 13.43 -30.84 -21.44
N SER A 374 14.35 -31.82 -21.47
CA SER A 374 14.01 -33.25 -21.51
C SER A 374 13.22 -33.73 -20.28
N LEU A 375 13.48 -33.18 -19.08
CA LEU A 375 12.69 -33.44 -17.87
C LEU A 375 11.29 -32.81 -17.97
N VAL A 376 11.21 -31.54 -18.38
CA VAL A 376 9.94 -30.80 -18.51
C VAL A 376 9.03 -31.44 -19.53
N HIS A 377 9.54 -31.77 -20.73
CA HIS A 377 8.75 -32.44 -21.76
C HIS A 377 8.27 -33.82 -21.32
N SER A 378 9.12 -34.61 -20.65
CA SER A 378 8.70 -35.90 -20.11
C SER A 378 7.65 -35.76 -19.01
N LEU A 379 7.75 -34.72 -18.16
CA LEU A 379 6.76 -34.43 -17.11
C LEU A 379 5.41 -33.99 -17.70
N VAL A 380 5.43 -33.12 -18.71
CA VAL A 380 4.23 -32.57 -19.35
C VAL A 380 3.51 -33.63 -20.18
N ASP A 381 4.24 -34.39 -21.00
CA ASP A 381 3.67 -35.40 -21.90
C ASP A 381 3.38 -36.73 -21.19
N GLN A 382 3.82 -36.88 -19.94
CA GLN A 382 3.70 -38.11 -19.13
C GLN A 382 4.28 -39.37 -19.80
N GLN A 383 5.35 -39.20 -20.58
CA GLN A 383 6.03 -40.28 -21.30
C GLN A 383 7.52 -40.00 -21.50
N ALA A 384 8.30 -41.01 -21.89
CA ALA A 384 9.71 -40.85 -22.22
C ALA A 384 9.88 -39.92 -23.43
N ARG A 385 10.51 -38.76 -23.23
CA ARG A 385 10.82 -37.82 -24.31
C ARG A 385 12.21 -37.22 -24.14
N LEU A 386 13.03 -37.35 -25.18
CA LEU A 386 14.34 -36.72 -25.28
C LEU A 386 14.29 -35.58 -26.29
N VAL A 387 14.82 -34.42 -25.90
CA VAL A 387 15.03 -33.29 -26.80
C VAL A 387 16.30 -33.57 -27.62
N ARG A 388 16.30 -33.25 -28.93
CA ARG A 388 17.48 -33.44 -29.79
C ARG A 388 18.60 -32.46 -29.37
N GLU A 389 19.86 -32.83 -29.49
CA GLU A 389 21.02 -32.00 -29.08
C GLU A 389 20.99 -30.57 -29.69
N ILE A 390 20.49 -30.43 -30.93
CA ILE A 390 20.36 -29.14 -31.64
C ILE A 390 19.29 -28.23 -30.99
N ASP A 391 18.24 -28.82 -30.41
CA ASP A 391 17.19 -28.07 -29.70
C ASP A 391 17.61 -27.76 -28.25
N GLU A 392 18.49 -28.59 -27.63
CA GLU A 392 19.14 -28.28 -26.35
C GLU A 392 20.16 -27.14 -26.44
N GLU A 393 20.68 -26.85 -27.64
CA GLU A 393 21.53 -25.68 -27.93
C GLU A 393 20.72 -24.38 -28.05
N SER A 394 19.42 -24.48 -28.39
CA SER A 394 18.50 -23.34 -28.40
C SER A 394 17.99 -23.06 -26.98
N ALA A 395 18.20 -21.85 -26.47
CA ALA A 395 17.84 -21.50 -25.11
C ALA A 395 16.31 -21.50 -24.92
N VAL A 396 15.80 -22.46 -24.14
CA VAL A 396 14.38 -22.53 -23.79
C VAL A 396 14.13 -21.66 -22.55
N ILE A 397 13.36 -20.59 -22.74
CA ILE A 397 12.51 -20.02 -21.69
C ILE A 397 11.07 -20.30 -22.15
N GLY A 398 10.39 -21.23 -21.49
CA GLY A 398 9.08 -21.74 -21.93
C GLY A 398 8.12 -21.87 -20.76
N VAL A 399 6.83 -21.67 -21.02
CA VAL A 399 5.75 -21.95 -20.09
C VAL A 399 4.96 -23.14 -20.62
N TYR A 400 4.82 -24.16 -19.79
CA TYR A 400 4.05 -25.36 -20.10
C TYR A 400 2.94 -25.53 -19.08
N GLU A 401 1.79 -25.99 -19.55
CA GLU A 401 0.65 -26.30 -18.69
C GLU A 401 0.42 -27.80 -18.69
N THR A 402 0.25 -28.37 -17.51
CA THR A 402 -0.15 -29.77 -17.33
C THR A 402 -1.12 -29.88 -16.16
N SER A 403 -1.90 -30.95 -16.11
CA SER A 403 -2.85 -31.19 -15.03
C SER A 403 -2.75 -32.62 -14.54
N PHE A 404 -2.74 -32.80 -13.21
CA PHE A 404 -2.78 -34.11 -12.58
C PHE A 404 -4.11 -34.33 -11.87
N ASP A 405 -4.74 -35.48 -12.11
CA ASP A 405 -5.96 -35.87 -11.41
C ASP A 405 -5.61 -36.42 -10.02
N TYR A 406 -6.09 -35.71 -8.99
CA TYR A 406 -5.64 -35.84 -7.61
C TYR A 406 -6.47 -36.84 -6.77
N ASP A 407 -7.69 -37.19 -7.20
CA ASP A 407 -8.56 -38.18 -6.53
C ASP A 407 -9.49 -38.86 -7.55
N LEU A 408 -9.33 -40.18 -7.78
CA LEU A 408 -10.30 -41.04 -8.46
C LEU A 408 -11.14 -41.78 -7.41
N VAL A 409 -12.39 -41.33 -7.19
CA VAL A 409 -13.42 -42.13 -6.53
C VAL A 409 -14.49 -42.42 -7.58
N ASP A 410 -14.78 -43.70 -7.83
CA ASP A 410 -15.76 -44.18 -8.82
C ASP A 410 -15.50 -43.77 -10.29
N GLY A 411 -14.24 -43.64 -10.70
CA GLY A 411 -13.87 -43.44 -12.11
C GLY A 411 -14.23 -42.06 -12.68
N ARG A 412 -14.50 -41.05 -11.83
CA ARG A 412 -14.60 -39.64 -12.22
C ARG A 412 -13.62 -38.79 -11.38
N PRO A 413 -12.79 -37.93 -12.00
CA PRO A 413 -11.85 -37.09 -11.27
C PRO A 413 -12.60 -36.03 -10.47
N ASN A 414 -12.40 -35.98 -9.14
CA ASN A 414 -13.08 -35.03 -8.27
C ASN A 414 -12.25 -33.75 -7.99
N LYS A 415 -10.94 -33.78 -8.30
CA LYS A 415 -9.99 -32.66 -8.18
C LYS A 415 -8.85 -32.82 -9.19
N SER A 416 -8.58 -31.80 -9.99
CA SER A 416 -7.41 -31.74 -10.89
C SER A 416 -6.47 -30.62 -10.43
N LEU A 417 -5.21 -30.94 -10.16
CA LEU A 417 -4.17 -29.96 -9.87
C LEU A 417 -3.60 -29.45 -11.18
N GLN A 418 -3.83 -28.18 -11.52
CA GLN A 418 -3.17 -27.54 -12.66
C GLN A 418 -1.74 -27.13 -12.27
N LEU A 419 -0.80 -27.35 -13.16
CA LEU A 419 0.60 -26.98 -12.97
C LEU A 419 1.05 -26.10 -14.13
N CYS A 420 1.70 -25.00 -13.78
CA CYS A 420 2.34 -24.10 -14.74
C CYS A 420 3.86 -24.25 -14.57
N VAL A 421 4.49 -24.99 -15.48
CA VAL A 421 5.92 -25.31 -15.45
C VAL A 421 6.69 -24.30 -16.29
N TRP A 422 7.62 -23.58 -15.64
CA TRP A 422 8.48 -22.61 -16.29
C TRP A 422 9.87 -23.24 -16.46
N ASP A 423 10.24 -23.54 -17.69
CA ASP A 423 11.58 -24.00 -18.05
C ASP A 423 12.45 -22.77 -18.28
N PHE A 424 13.47 -22.55 -17.46
CA PHE A 424 14.40 -21.45 -17.65
C PHE A 424 15.77 -21.94 -18.14
N CYS A 425 16.37 -21.15 -19.03
CA CYS A 425 17.72 -21.42 -19.54
C CYS A 425 18.78 -21.29 -18.43
N GLY A 426 19.65 -22.29 -18.32
CA GLY A 426 20.76 -22.30 -17.35
C GLY A 426 21.99 -21.49 -17.77
N HIS A 427 21.93 -20.74 -18.87
CA HIS A 427 23.09 -20.02 -19.41
C HIS A 427 23.23 -18.64 -18.75
N PRO A 428 24.44 -18.20 -18.36
CA PRO A 428 24.65 -16.94 -17.61
C PRO A 428 24.07 -15.68 -18.28
N LEU A 429 24.04 -15.62 -19.62
CA LEU A 429 23.43 -14.51 -20.36
C LEU A 429 21.92 -14.32 -20.09
N TYR A 430 21.22 -15.35 -19.62
CA TYR A 430 19.80 -15.29 -19.25
C TYR A 430 19.55 -14.96 -17.78
N SER A 431 20.58 -14.54 -17.04
CA SER A 431 20.46 -14.10 -15.63
C SER A 431 19.48 -12.94 -15.43
N TYR A 432 19.30 -12.09 -16.45
CA TYR A 432 18.35 -10.99 -16.39
C TYR A 432 16.87 -11.45 -16.33
N PRO A 433 16.37 -12.29 -17.26
CA PRO A 433 15.04 -12.90 -17.10
C PRO A 433 14.85 -13.58 -15.74
N HIS A 434 15.84 -14.34 -15.28
CA HIS A 434 15.79 -14.98 -13.94
C HIS A 434 15.55 -13.95 -12.83
N TYR A 435 16.18 -12.78 -12.90
CA TYR A 435 15.99 -11.71 -11.92
C TYR A 435 14.55 -11.20 -11.85
N VAL A 436 13.90 -10.99 -13.00
CA VAL A 436 12.58 -10.34 -13.06
C VAL A 436 11.46 -11.30 -12.66
N PHE A 437 11.53 -12.56 -13.07
CA PHE A 437 10.39 -13.48 -12.95
C PHE A 437 10.36 -14.31 -11.65
N PHE A 438 11.31 -14.09 -10.75
CA PHE A 438 11.53 -14.89 -9.55
C PHE A 438 11.14 -14.12 -8.27
N GLU A 439 9.85 -13.82 -8.11
CA GLU A 439 9.34 -13.01 -6.98
C GLU A 439 8.35 -13.75 -6.05
N GLN A 440 7.86 -14.93 -6.43
CA GLN A 440 6.75 -15.61 -5.75
C GLN A 440 7.14 -16.98 -5.16
N SER A 441 6.31 -17.48 -4.23
CA SER A 441 6.42 -18.83 -3.67
C SER A 441 6.05 -19.88 -4.73
N ALA A 442 7.07 -20.48 -5.34
CA ALA A 442 6.94 -21.57 -6.29
C ALA A 442 7.68 -22.82 -5.79
N ILE A 443 7.32 -23.98 -6.33
CA ILE A 443 8.14 -25.19 -6.17
C ILE A 443 9.28 -25.09 -7.17
N THR A 444 10.51 -25.06 -6.69
CA THR A 444 11.70 -24.95 -7.55
C THR A 444 12.36 -26.31 -7.68
N ILE A 445 12.43 -26.82 -8.91
CA ILE A 445 13.16 -28.04 -9.26
C ILE A 445 14.56 -27.63 -9.72
N LEU A 446 15.58 -28.00 -8.94
CA LEU A 446 16.98 -27.81 -9.32
C LEU A 446 17.53 -29.12 -9.90
N THR A 447 17.84 -29.10 -11.20
CA THR A 447 18.35 -30.25 -11.94
C THR A 447 19.86 -30.21 -12.09
N PHE A 448 20.52 -31.36 -11.92
CA PHE A 448 21.93 -31.53 -12.28
C PHE A 448 22.14 -32.84 -13.04
N ASN A 449 23.10 -32.84 -13.97
CA ASN A 449 23.45 -34.02 -14.77
C ASN A 449 24.32 -34.97 -13.95
N MET A 450 23.82 -36.18 -13.68
CA MET A 450 24.52 -37.17 -12.88
C MET A 450 25.72 -37.79 -13.60
N ALA A 451 25.66 -37.92 -14.93
CA ALA A 451 26.70 -38.55 -15.73
C ALA A 451 27.98 -37.69 -15.81
N THR A 452 27.84 -36.37 -15.75
CA THR A 452 28.97 -35.41 -15.80
C THR A 452 29.40 -34.90 -14.43
N TYR A 453 28.74 -35.34 -13.36
CA TYR A 453 28.99 -34.82 -12.01
C TYR A 453 30.37 -35.20 -11.50
N LYS A 454 31.08 -34.21 -10.97
CA LYS A 454 32.32 -34.36 -10.21
C LYS A 454 32.25 -33.48 -8.97
N GLU A 455 32.91 -33.88 -7.90
CA GLU A 455 32.88 -33.13 -6.63
C GLU A 455 33.37 -31.68 -6.80
N GLU A 456 34.38 -31.46 -7.63
CA GLU A 456 34.93 -30.13 -7.95
C GLU A 456 33.92 -29.20 -8.65
N LEU A 457 32.96 -29.75 -9.39
CA LEU A 457 31.96 -29.00 -10.15
C LEU A 457 30.68 -28.73 -9.34
N PHE A 458 30.63 -29.14 -8.06
CA PHE A 458 29.45 -28.96 -7.22
C PHE A 458 28.98 -27.50 -7.16
N TYR A 459 29.90 -26.54 -7.02
CA TYR A 459 29.53 -25.13 -6.94
C TYR A 459 28.92 -24.63 -8.25
N GLU A 460 29.46 -25.00 -9.40
CA GLU A 460 28.90 -24.59 -10.70
C GLU A 460 27.54 -25.26 -10.98
N MET A 461 27.40 -26.54 -10.64
CA MET A 461 26.21 -27.33 -10.95
C MET A 461 25.04 -27.10 -9.99
N VAL A 462 25.32 -26.89 -8.70
CA VAL A 462 24.31 -26.83 -7.63
C VAL A 462 24.50 -25.60 -6.75
N GLY A 463 25.72 -25.33 -6.26
CA GLY A 463 25.98 -24.29 -5.25
C GLY A 463 25.64 -22.87 -5.69
N SER A 464 25.99 -22.48 -6.92
CA SER A 464 25.75 -21.15 -7.48
C SER A 464 24.26 -20.85 -7.64
N TRP A 465 23.49 -21.82 -8.16
CA TRP A 465 22.03 -21.75 -8.24
C TRP A 465 21.40 -21.67 -6.85
N PHE A 466 21.96 -22.38 -5.88
CA PHE A 466 21.50 -22.35 -4.50
C PHE A 466 21.71 -20.98 -3.84
N ASP A 467 22.90 -20.39 -3.97
CA ASP A 467 23.18 -19.04 -3.48
C ASP A 467 22.33 -17.98 -4.18
N TRP A 468 22.07 -18.15 -5.48
CA TRP A 468 21.15 -17.29 -6.23
C TRP A 468 19.71 -17.37 -5.73
N MET A 469 19.19 -18.58 -5.49
CA MET A 469 17.84 -18.79 -4.96
C MET A 469 17.68 -18.19 -3.56
N ILE A 470 18.66 -18.39 -2.67
CA ILE A 470 18.69 -17.77 -1.35
C ILE A 470 18.70 -16.25 -1.47
N ALA A 471 19.61 -15.70 -2.28
CA ALA A 471 19.75 -14.26 -2.46
C ALA A 471 18.41 -13.59 -2.80
N LYS A 472 17.61 -14.21 -3.68
CA LYS A 472 16.35 -13.64 -4.14
C LYS A 472 15.19 -13.86 -3.16
N ASN A 473 14.92 -15.12 -2.75
CA ASN A 473 13.76 -15.43 -1.89
C ASN A 473 14.05 -16.57 -0.90
N ASN A 474 14.04 -16.25 0.40
CA ASN A 474 14.27 -17.22 1.47
C ASN A 474 13.07 -18.16 1.76
N LYS A 475 11.96 -18.04 1.02
CA LYS A 475 10.74 -18.87 1.20
C LYS A 475 10.58 -20.00 0.17
N LEU A 476 11.58 -20.23 -0.68
CA LEU A 476 11.48 -21.24 -1.73
C LEU A 476 11.51 -22.65 -1.15
N VAL A 477 10.79 -23.53 -1.82
CA VAL A 477 10.85 -24.98 -1.60
C VAL A 477 11.63 -25.59 -2.74
N VAL A 478 12.82 -26.10 -2.46
CA VAL A 478 13.71 -26.66 -3.49
C VAL A 478 13.66 -28.19 -3.49
N LEU A 479 13.38 -28.74 -4.67
CA LEU A 479 13.49 -30.16 -5.01
C LEU A 479 14.76 -30.39 -5.82
N LEU A 480 15.66 -31.24 -5.32
CA LEU A 480 16.86 -31.64 -6.05
C LEU A 480 16.56 -32.83 -6.94
N VAL A 481 16.80 -32.70 -8.24
CA VAL A 481 16.57 -33.75 -9.24
C VAL A 481 17.87 -34.10 -9.95
N ALA A 482 18.30 -35.36 -9.83
CA ALA A 482 19.41 -35.91 -10.59
C ALA A 482 18.87 -36.48 -11.92
N THR A 483 19.36 -35.98 -13.04
CA THR A 483 18.97 -36.44 -14.39
C THR A 483 20.03 -37.40 -14.96
N HIS A 484 19.74 -38.05 -16.10
CA HIS A 484 20.66 -38.96 -16.80
C HIS A 484 21.08 -40.19 -15.98
N SER A 485 20.25 -40.64 -15.04
CA SER A 485 20.55 -41.81 -14.19
C SER A 485 20.69 -43.13 -14.97
N ASP A 486 20.23 -43.18 -16.21
CA ASP A 486 20.38 -44.32 -17.11
C ASP A 486 21.80 -44.51 -17.65
N LEU A 487 22.63 -43.47 -17.60
CA LEU A 487 24.03 -43.48 -18.05
C LEU A 487 25.01 -43.81 -16.91
N VAL A 488 24.53 -43.98 -15.69
CA VAL A 488 25.36 -44.18 -14.48
C VAL A 488 25.05 -45.55 -13.85
N PRO A 489 26.07 -46.35 -13.46
CA PRO A 489 25.87 -47.60 -12.74
C PRO A 489 25.18 -47.40 -11.37
N GLN A 490 24.30 -48.32 -10.97
CA GLN A 490 23.50 -48.19 -9.74
C GLN A 490 24.32 -47.99 -8.46
N GLU A 491 25.52 -48.57 -8.38
CA GLU A 491 26.43 -48.43 -7.25
C GLU A 491 26.97 -47.00 -7.11
N GLN A 492 27.24 -46.33 -8.23
CA GLN A 492 27.77 -44.96 -8.27
C GLN A 492 26.68 -43.91 -8.01
N ILE A 493 25.42 -44.22 -8.35
CA ILE A 493 24.28 -43.32 -8.12
C ILE A 493 24.20 -42.92 -6.64
N LYS A 494 24.32 -43.90 -5.74
CA LYS A 494 24.24 -43.65 -4.29
C LYS A 494 25.39 -42.78 -3.79
N VAL A 495 26.61 -43.06 -4.26
CA VAL A 495 27.82 -42.29 -3.89
C VAL A 495 27.69 -40.82 -4.31
N ILE A 496 27.22 -40.57 -5.54
CA ILE A 496 27.01 -39.21 -6.04
C ILE A 496 25.94 -38.48 -5.22
N CYS A 497 24.81 -39.14 -4.93
CA CYS A 497 23.76 -38.54 -4.10
C CYS A 497 24.27 -38.18 -2.70
N ASP A 498 24.98 -39.09 -2.03
CA ASP A 498 25.54 -38.86 -0.70
C ASP A 498 26.58 -37.73 -0.72
N SER A 499 27.42 -37.64 -1.76
CA SER A 499 28.40 -36.55 -1.93
C SER A 499 27.70 -35.19 -2.11
N VAL A 500 26.71 -35.09 -3.01
CA VAL A 500 25.95 -33.85 -3.24
C VAL A 500 25.25 -33.40 -1.95
N CYS A 501 24.60 -34.30 -1.22
CA CYS A 501 23.94 -33.98 0.05
C CYS A 501 24.92 -33.50 1.12
N SER A 502 26.10 -34.13 1.22
CA SER A 502 27.16 -33.75 2.15
C SER A 502 27.71 -32.35 1.83
N GLN A 503 28.06 -32.10 0.57
CA GLN A 503 28.58 -30.81 0.12
C GLN A 503 27.56 -29.68 0.27
N LEU A 504 26.28 -29.94 -0.01
CA LEU A 504 25.21 -28.97 0.21
C LEU A 504 25.06 -28.62 1.69
N THR A 505 25.11 -29.62 2.57
CA THR A 505 25.05 -29.39 4.03
C THR A 505 26.25 -28.57 4.49
N GLN A 506 27.45 -28.91 4.03
CA GLN A 506 28.68 -28.17 4.33
C GLN A 506 28.62 -26.72 3.81
N HIS A 507 28.09 -26.50 2.61
CA HIS A 507 27.92 -25.17 2.01
C HIS A 507 26.98 -24.30 2.85
N MET A 508 25.83 -24.86 3.26
CA MET A 508 24.88 -24.18 4.14
C MET A 508 25.48 -23.85 5.51
N GLU A 509 26.24 -24.79 6.08
CA GLU A 509 26.84 -24.61 7.40
C GLU A 509 28.00 -23.60 7.38
N LYS A 510 28.79 -23.56 6.29
CA LYS A 510 29.82 -22.52 6.06
C LYS A 510 29.19 -21.13 6.04
N GLY A 511 28.09 -20.96 5.29
CA GLY A 511 27.34 -19.70 5.25
C GLY A 511 26.82 -19.27 6.63
N LYS A 512 26.26 -20.22 7.41
CA LYS A 512 25.77 -19.95 8.76
C LYS A 512 26.90 -19.57 9.73
N LYS A 513 28.01 -20.31 9.73
CA LYS A 513 29.18 -20.03 10.58
C LYS A 513 29.77 -18.66 10.29
N MET A 514 29.82 -18.24 9.03
CA MET A 514 30.31 -16.91 8.65
C MET A 514 29.43 -15.79 9.24
N ILE A 515 28.10 -15.93 9.17
CA ILE A 515 27.15 -14.98 9.76
C ILE A 515 27.33 -14.93 11.29
N GLU A 516 27.43 -16.08 11.95
CA GLU A 516 27.65 -16.17 13.40
C GLU A 516 28.98 -15.53 13.84
N GLN A 517 30.06 -15.75 13.10
CA GLN A 517 31.36 -15.11 13.38
C GLN A 517 31.28 -13.59 13.26
N LYS A 518 30.55 -13.06 12.29
CA LYS A 518 30.38 -11.61 12.08
C LYS A 518 29.49 -10.99 13.16
N ILE A 519 28.42 -11.66 13.57
CA ILE A 519 27.62 -11.28 14.74
C ILE A 519 28.52 -11.18 15.98
N ARG A 520 29.33 -12.20 16.26
CA ARG A 520 30.27 -12.21 17.39
C ARG A 520 31.27 -11.05 17.32
N LYS A 521 31.83 -10.75 16.13
CA LYS A 521 32.74 -9.61 15.94
C LYS A 521 32.08 -8.28 16.32
N ILE A 522 30.82 -8.08 15.95
CA ILE A 522 30.08 -6.86 16.30
C ILE A 522 29.74 -6.82 17.80
N GLU A 523 29.30 -7.94 18.38
CA GLU A 523 28.97 -8.04 19.82
C GLU A 523 30.18 -7.85 20.75
N GLN A 524 31.40 -8.13 20.25
CA GLN A 524 32.65 -7.91 20.99
C GLN A 524 33.07 -6.43 21.09
N HIS A 525 32.43 -5.51 20.35
CA HIS A 525 32.75 -4.09 20.44
C HIS A 525 32.21 -3.50 21.76
N SER A 526 33.03 -2.71 22.45
CA SER A 526 32.66 -2.03 23.70
C SER A 526 31.51 -1.01 23.53
N TYR A 527 31.37 -0.46 22.32
CA TYR A 527 30.28 0.43 21.91
C TYR A 527 29.76 0.02 20.53
N ILE A 528 28.47 -0.28 20.43
CA ILE A 528 27.79 -0.63 19.17
C ILE A 528 27.11 0.62 18.62
N SER A 529 27.63 1.19 17.53
CA SER A 529 26.99 2.32 16.84
C SER A 529 25.64 1.90 16.20
N PRO A 530 24.71 2.84 15.92
CA PRO A 530 23.47 2.55 15.22
C PRO A 530 23.67 1.89 13.86
N THR A 531 24.75 2.22 13.14
CA THR A 531 25.10 1.57 11.88
C THR A 531 25.41 0.08 12.09
N LEU A 532 26.22 -0.23 13.11
CA LEU A 532 26.53 -1.61 13.49
C LEU A 532 25.29 -2.32 14.04
N SER A 533 24.38 -1.61 14.71
CA SER A 533 23.09 -2.14 15.17
C SER A 533 22.15 -2.50 14.00
N GLU A 534 22.09 -1.68 12.95
CA GLU A 534 21.31 -1.97 11.74
C GLU A 534 21.89 -3.16 10.97
N GLN A 535 23.21 -3.24 10.87
CA GLN A 535 23.90 -4.43 10.33
C GLN A 535 23.61 -5.67 11.18
N LEU A 536 23.66 -5.57 12.51
CA LEU A 536 23.32 -6.66 13.43
C LEU A 536 21.89 -7.17 13.23
N LYS A 537 20.91 -6.26 13.11
CA LYS A 537 19.52 -6.64 12.82
C LYS A 537 19.39 -7.39 11.50
N SER A 538 20.13 -6.96 10.48
CA SER A 538 20.16 -7.61 9.16
C SER A 538 20.72 -9.04 9.25
N TYR A 539 21.82 -9.24 10.00
CA TYR A 539 22.37 -10.59 10.26
C TYR A 539 21.40 -11.49 11.02
N MET A 540 20.78 -10.96 12.07
CA MET A 540 19.81 -11.71 12.86
C MET A 540 18.58 -12.10 12.04
N PHE A 541 18.15 -11.24 11.11
CA PHE A 541 17.05 -11.55 10.18
C PHE A 541 17.43 -12.71 9.25
N LEU A 542 18.61 -12.66 8.63
CA LEU A 542 19.11 -13.72 7.75
C LEU A 542 19.28 -15.07 8.48
N LEU A 543 19.70 -15.04 9.75
CA LEU A 543 19.85 -16.25 10.56
C LEU A 543 18.50 -16.84 11.01
N ARG A 544 17.46 -16.00 11.14
CA ARG A 544 16.09 -16.43 11.50
C ARG A 544 15.30 -16.96 10.31
N SER A 545 15.58 -16.49 9.09
CA SER A 545 14.90 -16.99 7.89
C SER A 545 15.27 -18.46 7.65
N LYS A 546 14.27 -19.34 7.74
CA LYS A 546 14.43 -20.78 7.47
C LYS A 546 14.18 -21.05 5.99
N PHE A 547 15.22 -21.46 5.28
CA PHE A 547 15.14 -21.98 3.92
C PHE A 547 14.76 -23.47 3.96
N THR A 548 13.83 -23.92 3.11
CA THR A 548 13.33 -25.30 3.13
C THR A 548 13.83 -26.07 1.91
N VAL A 549 14.77 -27.00 2.13
CA VAL A 549 15.30 -27.88 1.09
C VAL A 549 14.86 -29.30 1.40
N GLN A 550 14.29 -29.98 0.41
CA GLN A 550 14.17 -31.43 0.51
C GLN A 550 15.55 -32.03 0.24
N THR A 551 16.15 -32.64 1.27
CA THR A 551 17.46 -33.28 1.18
C THR A 551 17.44 -34.60 0.40
N ASN A 552 16.25 -35.13 0.11
CA ASN A 552 16.10 -36.36 -0.66
C ASN A 552 16.19 -36.05 -2.15
N ILE A 553 17.31 -36.44 -2.77
CA ILE A 553 17.52 -36.27 -4.22
C ILE A 553 16.61 -37.23 -4.99
N ILE A 554 15.84 -36.70 -5.92
CA ILE A 554 14.95 -37.48 -6.79
C ILE A 554 15.74 -37.88 -8.04
N ILE A 555 15.91 -39.18 -8.25
CA ILE A 555 16.69 -39.72 -9.35
C ILE A 555 15.77 -39.98 -10.55
N THR A 556 16.08 -39.37 -11.69
CA THR A 556 15.23 -39.41 -12.89
C THR A 556 16.00 -39.84 -14.14
N SER A 557 15.29 -40.43 -15.10
CA SER A 557 15.78 -40.66 -16.46
C SER A 557 14.64 -40.41 -17.45
N SER A 558 14.78 -39.36 -18.28
CA SER A 558 13.82 -39.04 -19.34
C SER A 558 13.81 -40.09 -20.46
N ALA A 559 14.95 -40.74 -20.73
CA ALA A 559 15.06 -41.79 -21.74
C ALA A 559 14.23 -43.04 -21.39
N LYS A 560 14.22 -43.42 -20.10
CA LYS A 560 13.53 -44.62 -19.60
C LYS A 560 12.26 -44.32 -18.82
N TYR A 561 11.85 -43.04 -18.75
CA TYR A 561 10.76 -42.54 -17.91
C TYR A 561 10.81 -43.04 -16.46
N LYS A 562 12.02 -43.09 -15.87
CA LYS A 562 12.23 -43.58 -14.51
C LYS A 562 12.21 -42.42 -13.51
N GLY A 563 11.53 -42.59 -12.37
CA GLY A 563 11.56 -41.64 -11.25
C GLY A 563 10.51 -40.52 -11.29
N PHE A 564 9.72 -40.42 -12.36
CA PHE A 564 8.66 -39.41 -12.50
C PHE A 564 7.49 -39.64 -11.53
N ASP A 565 7.19 -40.88 -11.14
CA ASP A 565 6.18 -41.17 -10.10
C ASP A 565 6.58 -40.59 -8.74
N VAL A 566 7.86 -40.69 -8.40
CA VAL A 566 8.43 -40.16 -7.15
C VAL A 566 8.43 -38.63 -7.18
N LEU A 567 8.77 -38.05 -8.34
CA LEU A 567 8.73 -36.60 -8.55
C LEU A 567 7.31 -36.05 -8.39
N THR A 568 6.33 -36.68 -9.03
CA THR A 568 4.91 -36.27 -8.98
C THR A 568 4.38 -36.37 -7.54
N LYS A 569 4.67 -37.47 -6.84
CA LYS A 569 4.29 -37.65 -5.43
C LYS A 569 4.96 -36.64 -4.49
N ALA A 570 6.20 -36.23 -4.77
CA ALA A 570 6.89 -35.20 -4.01
C ALA A 570 6.23 -33.83 -4.20
N ILE A 571 5.87 -33.48 -5.44
CA ILE A 571 5.12 -32.26 -5.78
C ILE A 571 3.75 -32.28 -5.09
N GLU A 572 3.04 -33.41 -5.13
CA GLU A 572 1.75 -33.59 -4.43
C GLU A 572 1.90 -33.37 -2.93
N THR A 573 2.89 -34.01 -2.30
CA THR A 573 3.10 -33.87 -0.85
C THR A 573 3.37 -32.41 -0.45
N LEU A 574 4.18 -31.71 -1.25
CA LEU A 574 4.49 -30.29 -1.02
C LEU A 574 3.30 -29.37 -1.29
N SER A 575 2.50 -29.67 -2.30
CA SER A 575 1.31 -28.89 -2.66
C SER A 575 0.25 -28.85 -1.55
N ASN A 576 0.19 -29.90 -0.71
CA ASN A 576 -0.76 -29.98 0.40
C ASN A 576 -0.33 -29.22 1.66
N ASP A 577 0.91 -28.73 1.74
CA ASP A 577 1.37 -27.99 2.91
C ASP A 577 0.86 -26.55 2.88
N VAL A 578 -0.27 -26.32 3.57
CA VAL A 578 -0.92 -25.02 3.74
C VAL A 578 0.01 -23.95 4.34
N LYS A 579 1.07 -24.34 5.07
CA LYS A 579 2.05 -23.38 5.61
C LYS A 579 3.03 -22.88 4.56
N LEU A 580 3.41 -23.73 3.61
CA LEU A 580 4.33 -23.39 2.53
C LEU A 580 3.60 -22.68 1.39
N PHE A 581 2.38 -23.12 1.07
CA PHE A 581 1.57 -22.59 -0.02
C PHE A 581 0.15 -22.24 0.46
N PRO A 582 -0.06 -21.08 1.11
CA PRO A 582 -1.35 -20.72 1.70
C PRO A 582 -2.45 -20.44 0.67
N ASN A 583 -2.08 -20.14 -0.57
CA ASN A 583 -3.02 -19.85 -1.65
C ASN A 583 -3.47 -21.12 -2.39
N VAL A 584 -2.70 -22.22 -2.27
CA VAL A 584 -2.92 -23.47 -3.00
C VAL A 584 -4.18 -24.16 -2.48
N MET A 585 -5.01 -24.63 -3.41
CA MET A 585 -6.33 -25.23 -3.13
C MET A 585 -7.39 -24.25 -2.56
N ARG A 586 -7.23 -22.93 -2.76
CA ARG A 586 -8.30 -21.95 -2.45
C ARG A 586 -9.46 -22.11 -3.43
N VAL A 587 -10.70 -22.11 -2.92
CA VAL A 587 -11.91 -22.06 -3.75
C VAL A 587 -12.02 -20.66 -4.36
N ILE A 588 -11.88 -20.57 -5.67
CA ILE A 588 -12.07 -19.34 -6.43
C ILE A 588 -13.49 -19.26 -7.03
N PRO A 589 -14.05 -18.06 -7.20
CA PRO A 589 -15.33 -17.89 -7.90
C PRO A 589 -15.22 -18.29 -9.38
N THR A 590 -16.30 -18.85 -9.95
CA THR A 590 -16.38 -19.27 -11.36
C THR A 590 -16.12 -18.14 -12.37
N PHE A 591 -16.43 -16.90 -12.00
CA PHE A 591 -16.15 -15.75 -12.87
C PHE A 591 -14.64 -15.47 -13.04
N TRP A 592 -13.77 -15.87 -12.10
CA TRP A 592 -12.31 -15.69 -12.25
C TRP A 592 -11.81 -16.50 -13.43
N VAL A 593 -12.37 -17.70 -13.62
CA VAL A 593 -12.11 -18.56 -14.77
C VAL A 593 -12.66 -17.94 -16.06
N GLN A 594 -13.83 -17.32 -16.02
CA GLN A 594 -14.37 -16.61 -17.20
C GLN A 594 -13.49 -15.42 -17.61
N VAL A 595 -12.93 -14.69 -16.63
CA VAL A 595 -11.98 -13.61 -16.88
C VAL A 595 -10.66 -14.16 -17.41
N GLU A 596 -10.18 -15.28 -16.85
CA GLU A 596 -8.98 -16.00 -17.32
C GLU A 596 -9.11 -16.41 -18.79
N THR A 597 -10.17 -17.14 -19.15
CA THR A 597 -10.43 -17.55 -20.55
C THR A 597 -10.54 -16.34 -21.48
N TYR A 598 -11.22 -15.28 -21.04
CA TYR A 598 -11.36 -14.08 -21.85
C TYR A 598 -10.02 -13.35 -22.07
N ILE A 599 -9.19 -13.25 -21.04
CA ILE A 599 -7.86 -12.63 -21.14
C ILE A 599 -6.96 -13.47 -22.06
N GLU A 600 -7.05 -14.79 -21.98
CA GLU A 600 -6.30 -15.71 -22.84
C GLU A 600 -6.71 -15.55 -24.32
N GLU A 601 -8.01 -15.60 -24.63
CA GLU A 601 -8.54 -15.35 -25.97
C GLU A 601 -8.09 -13.98 -26.51
N LYS A 602 -8.16 -12.95 -25.68
CA LYS A 602 -7.73 -11.60 -26.05
C LYS A 602 -6.22 -11.51 -26.26
N GLY A 603 -5.43 -12.19 -25.44
CA GLY A 603 -3.98 -12.30 -25.59
C GLY A 603 -3.60 -12.96 -26.91
N ILE A 604 -4.33 -14.00 -27.34
CA ILE A 604 -4.12 -14.67 -28.64
C ILE A 604 -4.48 -13.76 -29.82
N ALA A 605 -5.54 -12.95 -29.69
CA ALA A 605 -5.97 -12.02 -30.74
C ALA A 605 -5.02 -10.82 -30.92
N MET A 606 -4.21 -10.49 -29.92
CA MET A 606 -3.28 -9.35 -29.95
C MET A 606 -1.92 -9.74 -30.55
N ALA A 607 -1.47 -8.98 -31.54
CA ALA A 607 -0.11 -9.14 -32.10
C ALA A 607 1.00 -8.82 -31.08
N VAL A 608 0.75 -7.87 -30.18
CA VAL A 608 1.60 -7.57 -29.02
C VAL A 608 0.72 -7.75 -27.78
N PRO A 609 0.79 -8.91 -27.08
CA PRO A 609 -0.11 -9.29 -26.00
C PRO A 609 0.24 -8.59 -24.67
N VAL A 610 0.34 -7.26 -24.71
CA VAL A 610 0.69 -6.40 -23.59
C VAL A 610 -0.27 -5.21 -23.55
N MET A 611 -0.82 -4.94 -22.38
CA MET A 611 -1.73 -3.82 -22.13
C MET A 611 -1.18 -2.92 -21.04
N LYS A 612 -1.47 -1.61 -21.13
CA LYS A 612 -1.25 -0.74 -19.97
C LYS A 612 -2.29 -1.05 -18.89
N TRP A 613 -1.94 -0.85 -17.62
CA TRP A 613 -2.82 -1.11 -16.48
C TRP A 613 -4.20 -0.44 -16.60
N HIS A 614 -4.22 0.81 -17.08
CA HIS A 614 -5.45 1.58 -17.28
C HIS A 614 -6.33 0.97 -18.37
N GLU A 615 -5.76 0.57 -19.51
CA GLU A 615 -6.48 -0.09 -20.61
C GLU A 615 -7.00 -1.46 -20.18
N TYR A 616 -6.18 -2.22 -19.46
CA TYR A 616 -6.57 -3.52 -18.91
C TYR A 616 -7.72 -3.37 -17.92
N ARG A 617 -7.64 -2.38 -17.03
CA ARG A 617 -8.72 -2.04 -16.09
C ARG A 617 -10.00 -1.68 -16.81
N ASP A 618 -9.95 -0.78 -17.77
CA ASP A 618 -11.14 -0.32 -18.48
C ASP A 618 -11.78 -1.46 -19.28
N GLU A 619 -10.98 -2.37 -19.82
CA GLU A 619 -11.51 -3.56 -20.51
C GLU A 619 -12.20 -4.53 -19.54
N VAL A 620 -11.52 -4.95 -18.47
CA VAL A 620 -12.04 -5.94 -17.53
C VAL A 620 -13.23 -5.36 -16.76
N VAL A 621 -13.17 -4.08 -16.38
CA VAL A 621 -14.29 -3.39 -15.74
C VAL A 621 -15.42 -3.11 -16.73
N GLY A 622 -15.12 -2.80 -17.98
CA GLY A 622 -16.13 -2.60 -19.03
C GLY A 622 -16.92 -3.87 -19.33
N LYS A 623 -16.25 -5.03 -19.34
CA LYS A 623 -16.89 -6.32 -19.64
C LYS A 623 -17.52 -7.00 -18.42
N PHE A 624 -16.92 -6.88 -17.24
CA PHE A 624 -17.35 -7.61 -16.04
C PHE A 624 -17.78 -6.71 -14.85
N GLY A 625 -17.58 -5.39 -14.90
CA GLY A 625 -18.03 -4.44 -13.86
C GLY A 625 -17.18 -4.38 -12.57
N MET A 626 -16.05 -5.08 -12.50
CA MET A 626 -15.39 -5.42 -11.24
C MET A 626 -14.21 -4.50 -10.87
N LYS A 627 -14.49 -3.26 -10.50
CA LYS A 627 -13.42 -2.28 -10.18
C LYS A 627 -12.63 -2.60 -8.90
N HIS A 628 -13.25 -3.29 -7.92
CA HIS A 628 -12.68 -3.50 -6.58
C HIS A 628 -11.88 -4.80 -6.44
N LEU A 629 -12.18 -5.83 -7.24
CA LEU A 629 -11.47 -7.12 -7.23
C LEU A 629 -10.35 -7.21 -8.27
N LEU A 630 -10.15 -6.16 -9.08
CA LEU A 630 -9.21 -6.22 -10.21
C LEU A 630 -7.76 -6.50 -9.77
N ASN A 631 -7.31 -5.89 -8.66
CA ASN A 631 -5.96 -6.12 -8.15
C ASN A 631 -5.79 -7.57 -7.69
N ASP A 632 -6.71 -8.08 -6.87
CA ASP A 632 -6.68 -9.44 -6.35
C ASP A 632 -6.78 -10.48 -7.47
N LEU A 633 -7.63 -10.22 -8.47
CA LEU A 633 -7.80 -11.08 -9.63
C LEU A 633 -6.54 -11.07 -10.51
N THR A 634 -5.92 -9.92 -10.72
CA THR A 634 -4.69 -9.84 -11.53
C THR A 634 -3.51 -10.45 -10.78
N GLU A 635 -3.44 -10.28 -9.45
CA GLU A 635 -2.46 -10.95 -8.61
C GLU A 635 -2.64 -12.48 -8.65
N TYR A 636 -3.89 -12.97 -8.71
CA TYR A 636 -4.18 -14.38 -8.93
C TYR A 636 -3.75 -14.89 -10.31
N LEU A 637 -4.07 -14.16 -11.38
CA LEU A 637 -3.61 -14.52 -12.73
C LEU A 637 -2.08 -14.48 -12.83
N HIS A 638 -1.45 -13.63 -12.03
CA HIS A 638 0.00 -13.57 -11.91
C HIS A 638 0.58 -14.76 -11.14
N GLU A 639 0.00 -15.14 -10.00
CA GLU A 639 0.40 -16.31 -9.20
C GLU A 639 0.23 -17.64 -9.94
N THR A 640 -0.83 -17.77 -10.74
CA THR A 640 -1.07 -18.95 -11.59
C THR A 640 -0.17 -18.99 -12.82
N GLY A 641 0.54 -17.90 -13.13
CA GLY A 641 1.44 -17.81 -14.27
C GLY A 641 0.73 -17.59 -15.62
N LYS A 642 -0.58 -17.33 -15.61
CA LYS A 642 -1.38 -17.02 -16.81
C LYS A 642 -1.07 -15.64 -17.37
N VAL A 643 -0.84 -14.67 -16.47
CA VAL A 643 -0.50 -13.27 -16.78
C VAL A 643 0.77 -12.89 -16.03
N ILE A 644 1.51 -11.89 -16.51
CA ILE A 644 2.59 -11.27 -15.72
C ILE A 644 2.20 -9.84 -15.37
N TRP A 645 2.14 -9.55 -14.06
CA TRP A 645 1.90 -8.21 -13.55
C TRP A 645 2.69 -7.97 -12.24
N PHE A 646 3.64 -7.05 -12.29
CA PHE A 646 4.50 -6.73 -11.16
C PHE A 646 4.00 -5.50 -10.40
N SER A 647 3.07 -5.70 -9.47
CA SER A 647 2.47 -4.60 -8.68
C SER A 647 3.49 -3.81 -7.84
N LYS A 648 4.60 -4.44 -7.44
CA LYS A 648 5.61 -3.88 -6.54
C LYS A 648 6.81 -3.24 -7.26
N VAL A 649 7.05 -3.58 -8.53
CA VAL A 649 8.22 -3.10 -9.28
C VAL A 649 7.87 -1.81 -10.01
N GLN A 650 8.59 -0.73 -9.68
CA GLN A 650 8.44 0.55 -10.38
C GLN A 650 8.82 0.39 -11.85
N GLY A 651 7.99 0.93 -12.76
CA GLY A 651 8.12 0.76 -14.22
C GLY A 651 7.27 -0.38 -14.78
N LEU A 652 7.23 -1.55 -14.11
CA LEU A 652 6.44 -2.71 -14.55
C LEU A 652 5.01 -2.74 -14.03
N LYS A 653 4.70 -2.03 -12.93
CA LYS A 653 3.34 -1.93 -12.36
C LYS A 653 2.28 -1.44 -13.36
N ASP A 654 2.71 -0.66 -14.35
CA ASP A 654 1.85 0.00 -15.33
C ASP A 654 1.59 -0.90 -16.56
N TYR A 655 2.19 -2.08 -16.63
CA TYR A 655 2.07 -3.03 -17.73
C TYR A 655 1.51 -4.37 -17.26
N VAL A 656 0.57 -4.92 -18.03
CA VAL A 656 -0.01 -6.26 -17.84
C VAL A 656 0.29 -7.07 -19.09
N ILE A 657 1.04 -8.17 -18.92
CA ILE A 657 1.49 -9.01 -20.02
C ILE A 657 0.58 -10.23 -20.06
N LEU A 658 -0.28 -10.29 -21.08
CA LEU A 658 -1.34 -11.29 -21.20
C LEU A 658 -0.81 -12.65 -21.67
N ARG A 659 0.34 -12.68 -22.36
CA ARG A 659 0.98 -13.92 -22.82
C ARG A 659 2.46 -13.97 -22.38
N PRO A 660 2.75 -14.64 -21.25
CA PRO A 660 4.13 -14.84 -20.76
C PRO A 660 5.08 -15.45 -21.79
N ALA A 661 4.63 -16.47 -22.52
CA ALA A 661 5.45 -17.16 -23.51
C ALA A 661 5.95 -16.22 -24.63
N TRP A 662 5.10 -15.29 -25.09
CA TRP A 662 5.49 -14.30 -26.11
C TRP A 662 6.61 -13.39 -25.61
N LEU A 663 6.51 -12.93 -24.35
CA LEU A 663 7.55 -12.09 -23.75
C LEU A 663 8.89 -12.83 -23.68
N PHE A 664 8.86 -14.12 -23.36
CA PHE A 664 10.07 -14.94 -23.33
C PHE A 664 10.69 -15.09 -24.72
N ASP A 665 9.88 -15.25 -25.76
CA ASP A 665 10.39 -15.26 -27.13
C ASP A 665 11.03 -13.92 -27.52
N VAL A 666 10.46 -12.80 -27.08
CA VAL A 666 11.08 -11.47 -27.26
C VAL A 666 12.39 -11.35 -26.48
N LEU A 667 12.44 -11.78 -25.21
CA LEU A 667 13.67 -11.72 -24.40
C LEU A 667 14.76 -12.64 -24.94
N LYS A 668 14.40 -13.82 -25.48
CA LYS A 668 15.35 -14.71 -26.19
C LYS A 668 16.00 -14.01 -27.37
N LEU A 669 15.25 -13.23 -28.13
CA LEU A 669 15.83 -12.46 -29.24
C LEU A 669 16.86 -11.43 -28.76
N VAL A 670 16.68 -10.88 -27.56
CA VAL A 670 17.60 -9.88 -27.00
C VAL A 670 18.84 -10.51 -26.37
N TYR A 671 18.72 -11.64 -25.66
CA TYR A 671 19.79 -12.28 -24.89
C TYR A 671 20.32 -13.56 -25.55
N ARG A 672 20.58 -13.53 -26.88
CA ARG A 672 21.04 -14.71 -27.63
C ARG A 672 22.48 -15.09 -27.28
N HIS A 673 22.67 -16.26 -26.69
CA HIS A 673 24.00 -16.84 -26.43
C HIS A 673 24.64 -17.44 -27.69
N ASP A 674 23.80 -17.90 -28.62
CA ASP A 674 24.14 -18.52 -29.89
C ASP A 674 24.32 -17.51 -31.04
N ALA A 675 24.24 -16.21 -30.75
CA ALA A 675 24.20 -15.14 -31.73
C ALA A 675 25.36 -15.17 -32.73
N GLU A 676 26.55 -15.61 -32.29
CA GLU A 676 27.73 -15.70 -33.15
C GLU A 676 27.59 -16.78 -34.22
N ASP A 677 26.96 -17.90 -33.89
CA ASP A 677 26.87 -19.08 -34.77
C ASP A 677 25.57 -19.13 -35.58
N THR A 678 24.44 -18.65 -35.03
CA THR A 678 23.11 -18.85 -35.64
C THR A 678 22.54 -17.63 -36.36
N LEU A 679 23.03 -16.41 -36.09
CA LEU A 679 22.66 -15.22 -36.86
C LEU A 679 23.47 -15.18 -38.17
N ILE A 680 23.03 -15.92 -39.18
CA ILE A 680 23.65 -15.98 -40.51
C ILE A 680 22.77 -15.21 -41.50
N TYR A 681 23.40 -14.38 -42.34
CA TYR A 681 22.71 -13.67 -43.41
C TYR A 681 22.38 -14.62 -44.57
N THR A 682 21.12 -14.99 -44.73
CA THR A 682 20.62 -15.85 -45.82
C THR A 682 19.83 -15.06 -46.87
N GLN A 683 19.63 -15.64 -48.07
CA GLN A 683 19.00 -14.94 -49.19
C GLN A 683 17.50 -14.62 -48.98
N ASP A 684 16.85 -15.33 -48.05
CA ASP A 684 15.42 -15.21 -47.70
C ASP A 684 15.18 -14.51 -46.34
N ASP A 685 16.20 -13.83 -45.81
CA ASP A 685 16.14 -13.28 -44.46
C ASP A 685 15.23 -12.06 -44.30
N ASN A 686 14.56 -12.02 -43.15
CA ASN A 686 13.80 -10.88 -42.64
C ASN A 686 14.63 -9.57 -42.65
N PHE A 687 15.95 -9.64 -42.50
CA PHE A 687 16.84 -8.49 -42.52
C PHE A 687 16.86 -7.77 -43.88
N LYS A 688 16.67 -8.50 -45.00
CA LYS A 688 16.57 -7.92 -46.35
C LYS A 688 15.27 -7.16 -46.53
N THR A 689 14.17 -7.66 -45.96
CA THR A 689 12.87 -6.95 -45.99
C THR A 689 12.89 -5.62 -45.24
N VAL A 690 13.76 -5.51 -44.22
CA VAL A 690 14.03 -4.26 -43.47
C VAL A 690 15.05 -3.36 -44.20
N GLY A 691 15.64 -3.81 -45.30
CA GLY A 691 16.60 -3.03 -46.10
C GLY A 691 18.04 -3.08 -45.60
N ILE A 692 18.43 -4.11 -44.84
CA ILE A 692 19.79 -4.29 -44.33
C ILE A 692 20.60 -5.11 -45.34
N SER A 693 21.73 -4.58 -45.80
CA SER A 693 22.68 -5.32 -46.65
C SER A 693 23.56 -6.26 -45.82
N GLN A 694 24.11 -7.30 -46.44
CA GLN A 694 24.99 -8.27 -45.78
C GLN A 694 26.17 -7.60 -45.04
N VAL A 695 26.84 -6.63 -45.68
CA VAL A 695 27.96 -5.89 -45.05
C VAL A 695 27.49 -5.09 -43.83
N LYS A 696 26.29 -4.51 -43.88
CA LYS A 696 25.71 -3.77 -42.76
C LYS A 696 25.31 -4.73 -41.63
N PHE A 697 24.77 -5.90 -41.98
CA PHE A 697 24.43 -6.98 -41.06
C PHE A 697 25.66 -7.49 -40.30
N ASP A 698 26.75 -7.85 -40.99
CA ASP A 698 27.95 -8.38 -40.35
C ASP A 698 28.57 -7.38 -39.37
N ARG A 699 28.54 -6.09 -39.72
CA ARG A 699 28.96 -5.01 -38.81
C ARG A 699 28.07 -4.90 -37.58
N MET A 700 26.74 -4.91 -37.76
CA MET A 700 25.78 -4.82 -36.67
C MET A 700 25.83 -6.05 -35.75
N LYS A 701 26.01 -7.24 -36.32
CA LYS A 701 26.21 -8.50 -35.58
C LYS A 701 27.46 -8.42 -34.71
N ARG A 702 28.58 -7.94 -35.26
CA ARG A 702 29.82 -7.73 -34.49
C ARG A 702 29.59 -6.76 -33.32
N ASP A 703 29.02 -5.59 -33.62
CA ASP A 703 28.72 -4.57 -32.60
C ASP A 703 27.80 -5.12 -31.49
N TYR A 704 26.83 -5.97 -31.82
CA TYR A 704 25.97 -6.63 -30.83
C TYR A 704 26.74 -7.65 -29.98
N VAL A 705 27.49 -8.57 -30.59
CA VAL A 705 28.18 -9.68 -29.88
C VAL A 705 29.34 -9.18 -29.01
N THR A 706 30.11 -8.18 -29.48
CA THR A 706 31.30 -7.70 -28.76
C THR A 706 31.02 -6.50 -27.87
N GLU A 707 30.31 -5.50 -28.40
CA GLU A 707 30.06 -4.23 -27.71
C GLU A 707 28.71 -4.22 -26.96
N GLY A 708 27.81 -5.19 -27.21
CA GLY A 708 26.46 -5.17 -26.65
C GLY A 708 25.58 -4.07 -27.26
N ILE A 709 25.91 -3.56 -28.45
CA ILE A 709 25.15 -2.49 -29.10
C ILE A 709 24.09 -3.10 -30.01
N LEU A 710 22.84 -2.87 -29.68
CA LEU A 710 21.68 -3.27 -30.45
C LEU A 710 21.16 -2.09 -31.28
N ASP A 711 21.34 -2.18 -32.60
CA ASP A 711 20.80 -1.20 -33.54
C ASP A 711 19.28 -1.37 -33.71
N ARG A 712 18.54 -0.25 -33.79
CA ARG A 712 17.08 -0.28 -33.93
C ARG A 712 16.64 -1.03 -35.19
N GLU A 713 17.31 -0.87 -36.31
CA GLU A 713 16.96 -1.57 -37.56
C GLU A 713 17.31 -3.05 -37.50
N PHE A 714 18.45 -3.37 -36.88
CA PHE A 714 18.86 -4.76 -36.65
C PHE A 714 17.83 -5.48 -35.77
N PHE A 715 17.40 -4.87 -34.67
CA PHE A 715 16.41 -5.45 -33.79
C PHE A 715 15.03 -5.60 -34.45
N LYS A 716 14.64 -4.68 -35.34
CA LYS A 716 13.43 -4.85 -36.17
C LYS A 716 13.48 -6.13 -36.99
N GLY A 717 14.63 -6.41 -37.62
CA GLY A 717 14.85 -7.64 -38.37
C GLY A 717 14.71 -8.90 -37.49
N MET A 718 15.19 -8.82 -36.24
CA MET A 718 15.09 -9.91 -35.26
C MET A 718 13.65 -10.13 -34.75
N LEU A 719 12.85 -9.07 -34.61
CA LEU A 719 11.48 -9.13 -34.09
C LEU A 719 10.43 -9.58 -35.12
N LEU A 720 10.73 -9.44 -36.42
CA LEU A 720 9.79 -9.76 -37.50
C LEU A 720 9.14 -11.15 -37.42
N PRO A 721 9.86 -12.24 -37.08
CA PRO A 721 9.26 -13.56 -36.87
C PRO A 721 8.19 -13.62 -35.76
N GLN A 722 8.30 -12.75 -34.75
CA GLN A 722 7.43 -12.73 -33.57
C GLN A 722 6.22 -11.78 -33.73
N LEU A 723 6.16 -11.04 -34.83
CA LEU A 723 5.09 -10.09 -35.15
C LEU A 723 4.29 -10.60 -36.36
N SER A 724 2.96 -10.51 -36.29
CA SER A 724 2.09 -10.96 -37.37
C SER A 724 2.35 -10.17 -38.67
N THR A 725 2.67 -10.85 -39.76
CA THR A 725 2.98 -10.28 -41.09
C THR A 725 1.80 -9.64 -41.83
N THR A 726 0.59 -9.67 -41.24
CA THR A 726 -0.67 -9.31 -41.91
C THR A 726 -1.17 -7.88 -41.67
N ASN A 727 -0.51 -7.06 -40.84
CA ASN A 727 -1.04 -5.75 -40.41
C ASN A 727 -0.23 -4.52 -40.86
N ILE A 728 -0.96 -3.47 -41.27
CA ILE A 728 -0.52 -2.18 -41.83
C ILE A 728 0.26 -1.29 -40.82
N ASN A 729 0.55 -1.74 -39.59
CA ASN A 729 1.06 -0.90 -38.50
C ASN A 729 2.28 -1.48 -37.74
N LEU A 730 3.19 -2.15 -38.46
CA LEU A 730 4.39 -2.79 -37.89
C LEU A 730 5.26 -1.80 -37.08
N GLY A 731 5.38 -0.55 -37.54
CA GLY A 731 6.15 0.49 -36.86
C GLY A 731 5.69 0.77 -35.43
N SER A 732 4.38 0.90 -35.21
CA SER A 732 3.80 1.14 -33.88
C SER A 732 3.96 -0.08 -32.96
N GLN A 733 3.86 -1.30 -33.50
CA GLN A 733 4.05 -2.52 -32.71
C GLN A 733 5.48 -2.63 -32.17
N ILE A 734 6.48 -2.38 -33.02
CA ILE A 734 7.89 -2.39 -32.61
C ILE A 734 8.16 -1.36 -31.52
N GLU A 735 7.60 -0.15 -31.64
CA GLU A 735 7.77 0.88 -30.61
C GLU A 735 7.17 0.46 -29.27
N LYS A 736 6.02 -0.21 -29.26
CA LYS A 736 5.44 -0.78 -28.04
C LYS A 736 6.38 -1.82 -27.39
N VAL A 737 6.99 -2.71 -28.18
CA VAL A 737 7.95 -3.70 -27.67
C VAL A 737 9.21 -3.03 -27.13
N MET A 738 9.73 -2.02 -27.84
CA MET A 738 10.92 -1.28 -27.40
C MET A 738 10.69 -0.52 -26.10
N ASN A 739 9.54 0.16 -25.96
CA ASN A 739 9.20 0.85 -24.72
C ASN A 739 9.03 -0.13 -23.56
N LEU A 740 8.42 -1.30 -23.81
CA LEU A 740 8.34 -2.35 -22.79
C LEU A 740 9.73 -2.80 -22.33
N LEU A 741 10.65 -3.09 -23.24
CA LEU A 741 11.99 -3.58 -22.91
C LEU A 741 12.87 -2.52 -22.24
N LEU A 742 12.82 -1.27 -22.71
CA LEU A 742 13.70 -0.19 -22.25
C LEU A 742 13.14 0.56 -21.04
N GLU A 743 11.86 0.93 -21.06
CA GLU A 743 11.26 1.72 -19.97
C GLU A 743 10.81 0.81 -18.83
N ALA A 744 10.17 -0.32 -19.13
CA ALA A 744 9.59 -1.19 -18.11
C ALA A 744 10.63 -2.18 -17.57
N PHE A 745 11.25 -2.96 -18.45
CA PHE A 745 12.26 -3.95 -18.07
C PHE A 745 13.64 -3.30 -17.82
N GLN A 746 13.97 -2.15 -18.42
CA GLN A 746 15.29 -1.52 -18.25
C GLN A 746 16.43 -2.46 -18.70
N VAL A 747 16.23 -3.14 -19.83
CA VAL A 747 17.20 -4.08 -20.43
C VAL A 747 18.50 -3.38 -20.86
N GLY A 748 18.41 -2.10 -21.19
CA GLY A 748 19.53 -1.28 -21.64
C GLY A 748 19.13 0.19 -21.78
N TYR A 749 20.04 1.00 -22.30
CA TYR A 749 19.83 2.45 -22.44
C TYR A 749 20.34 2.98 -23.79
N GLN A 750 19.85 4.17 -24.16
CA GLN A 750 20.09 4.75 -25.48
C GLN A 750 21.53 5.29 -25.63
N VAL A 751 22.15 4.98 -26.77
CA VAL A 751 23.47 5.46 -27.17
C VAL A 751 23.48 5.93 -28.62
N THR A 752 24.48 6.73 -28.98
CA THR A 752 24.68 7.18 -30.36
C THR A 752 26.08 6.84 -30.84
N LYS A 753 26.19 6.17 -31.99
CA LYS A 753 27.45 5.85 -32.66
C LYS A 753 27.32 6.26 -34.13
N ARG A 754 28.18 7.16 -34.61
CA ARG A 754 28.20 7.47 -36.05
C ARG A 754 28.94 6.35 -36.80
N PRO A 755 28.57 6.03 -38.05
CA PRO A 755 29.19 4.94 -38.81
C PRO A 755 30.71 5.06 -39.05
N LYS A 756 31.29 6.25 -38.84
CA LYS A 756 32.72 6.57 -39.01
C LYS A 756 33.47 6.76 -37.69
N ASP A 757 32.77 6.78 -36.55
CA ASP A 757 33.36 7.05 -35.25
C ASP A 757 33.80 5.74 -34.59
N THR A 758 35.01 5.71 -34.06
CA THR A 758 35.56 4.59 -33.25
C THR A 758 34.98 4.57 -31.84
N PHE A 759 34.40 5.68 -31.37
CA PHE A 759 33.95 5.87 -29.99
C PHE A 759 32.44 6.07 -29.89
N ILE A 760 31.83 5.49 -28.86
CA ILE A 760 30.38 5.59 -28.59
C ILE A 760 30.11 6.89 -27.82
N THR A 761 29.10 7.64 -28.25
CA THR A 761 28.63 8.83 -27.53
C THR A 761 27.39 8.49 -26.70
N PHE A 762 27.48 8.68 -25.39
CA PHE A 762 26.41 8.34 -24.42
C PHE A 762 25.54 9.54 -23.99
N SER A 763 25.49 10.63 -24.78
CA SER A 763 24.72 11.84 -24.46
C SER A 763 23.21 11.65 -24.70
N LEU A 764 22.38 12.15 -23.80
CA LEU A 764 20.90 12.17 -23.92
C LEU A 764 20.36 13.47 -24.56
N ASP A 765 21.21 14.43 -24.92
CA ASP A 765 20.76 15.78 -25.29
C ASP A 765 19.82 15.77 -26.50
N GLN A 766 18.51 15.87 -26.23
CA GLN A 766 17.50 16.13 -27.24
C GLN A 766 17.57 17.58 -27.74
N ASP A 767 18.16 18.51 -26.99
CA ASP A 767 18.16 19.94 -27.33
C ASP A 767 19.11 20.33 -28.47
N LYS A 768 20.06 19.45 -28.86
CA LYS A 768 20.79 19.58 -30.14
C LYS A 768 20.10 18.89 -31.31
N LEU A 769 18.84 18.44 -31.15
CA LEU A 769 18.01 17.91 -32.24
C LEU A 769 17.20 18.99 -32.97
N GLU A 770 17.18 20.24 -32.49
CA GLU A 770 16.40 21.32 -33.13
C GLU A 770 17.24 22.22 -34.05
N GLU A 771 18.52 22.46 -33.76
CA GLU A 771 19.40 23.26 -34.65
C GLU A 771 19.91 22.50 -35.88
N ASP A 772 19.88 21.17 -35.89
CA ASP A 772 20.32 20.32 -37.01
C ASP A 772 19.18 20.00 -38.02
N ARG A 773 17.99 20.63 -37.91
CA ARG A 773 16.82 20.33 -38.76
C ARG A 773 16.93 20.77 -40.23
N GLU A 774 17.95 21.55 -40.60
CA GLU A 774 18.13 22.02 -41.99
C GLU A 774 18.93 21.05 -42.89
N ASN A 775 19.45 19.94 -42.36
CA ASN A 775 20.16 18.94 -43.16
C ASN A 775 19.49 17.55 -43.06
N GLU A 776 18.70 17.18 -44.07
CA GLU A 776 18.01 15.88 -44.22
C GLU A 776 18.93 14.63 -44.20
N LYS A 777 20.26 14.79 -44.07
CA LYS A 777 21.25 13.70 -44.04
C LYS A 777 21.71 13.27 -42.62
N SER A 778 21.22 13.89 -41.55
CA SER A 778 21.64 13.60 -40.16
C SER A 778 20.53 13.05 -39.26
N LYS A 779 19.68 12.13 -39.75
CA LYS A 779 18.95 11.21 -38.85
C LYS A 779 19.99 10.39 -38.06
N LYS A 780 20.44 10.90 -36.90
CA LYS A 780 21.43 10.23 -36.04
C LYS A 780 20.86 8.85 -35.65
N TYR A 781 21.62 7.81 -35.97
CA TYR A 781 21.29 6.40 -35.71
C TYR A 781 21.15 6.19 -34.20
N VAL A 782 19.90 6.07 -33.73
CA VAL A 782 19.60 5.74 -32.35
C VAL A 782 19.87 4.24 -32.14
N GLN A 783 20.79 3.92 -31.25
CA GLN A 783 21.18 2.56 -30.89
C GLN A 783 21.00 2.35 -29.39
N TYR A 784 21.01 1.10 -28.94
CA TYR A 784 20.80 0.75 -27.54
C TYR A 784 21.97 -0.07 -27.05
N LEU A 785 22.53 0.31 -25.89
CA LEU A 785 23.54 -0.51 -25.23
C LEU A 785 22.85 -1.45 -24.25
N ILE A 786 23.13 -2.75 -24.38
CA ILE A 786 22.71 -3.80 -23.46
C ILE A 786 23.93 -4.18 -22.62
N PRO A 787 24.05 -3.71 -21.37
CA PRO A 787 25.25 -3.91 -20.55
C PRO A 787 25.63 -5.39 -20.37
N TRP A 788 24.62 -6.26 -20.29
CA TRP A 788 24.73 -7.69 -20.03
C TRP A 788 25.49 -8.51 -21.07
N ILE A 789 25.56 -8.02 -22.31
CA ILE A 789 26.19 -8.73 -23.44
C ILE A 789 27.63 -8.24 -23.63
N ARG A 790 27.98 -7.11 -23.01
CA ARG A 790 29.24 -6.41 -23.25
C ARG A 790 30.42 -7.21 -22.70
N LYS A 791 31.44 -7.45 -23.54
CA LYS A 791 32.67 -8.19 -23.18
C LYS A 791 33.93 -7.34 -23.20
N THR A 792 33.82 -6.03 -23.45
CA THR A 792 34.96 -5.12 -23.59
C THR A 792 35.66 -4.86 -22.27
N SER A 793 36.99 -4.77 -22.28
CA SER A 793 37.81 -4.34 -21.14
C SER A 793 37.76 -2.82 -20.92
N GLU A 794 38.26 -2.36 -19.77
CA GLU A 794 38.41 -0.93 -19.48
C GLU A 794 39.33 -0.26 -20.53
N PRO A 795 38.92 0.84 -21.18
CA PRO A 795 39.75 1.52 -22.18
C PRO A 795 40.99 2.18 -21.55
N SER A 796 42.18 1.99 -22.14
CA SER A 796 43.46 2.54 -21.64
C SER A 796 43.42 4.06 -21.45
N ASP A 797 42.84 4.80 -22.40
CA ASP A 797 42.68 6.26 -22.33
C ASP A 797 41.88 6.72 -21.09
N MET A 798 40.97 5.88 -20.59
CA MET A 798 40.17 6.18 -19.40
C MET A 798 40.92 5.86 -18.12
N ILE A 799 41.77 4.83 -18.13
CA ILE A 799 42.66 4.49 -17.01
C ILE A 799 43.60 5.67 -16.76
N GLU A 800 44.31 6.15 -17.80
CA GLU A 800 45.23 7.28 -17.68
C GLU A 800 44.54 8.55 -17.17
N LYS A 801 43.35 8.87 -17.69
CA LYS A 801 42.55 10.03 -17.27
C LYS A 801 41.98 9.91 -15.86
N TRP A 802 41.82 8.69 -15.34
CA TRP A 802 41.36 8.46 -13.99
C TRP A 802 42.52 8.48 -12.99
N GLU A 803 43.64 7.85 -13.34
CA GLU A 803 44.86 7.86 -12.54
C GLU A 803 45.36 9.29 -12.30
N SER A 804 45.26 10.18 -13.30
CA SER A 804 45.66 11.58 -13.17
C SER A 804 44.87 12.38 -12.11
N ILE A 805 43.65 11.94 -11.77
CA ILE A 805 42.77 12.59 -10.78
C ILE A 805 42.59 11.76 -9.50
N SER A 806 43.21 10.58 -9.42
CA SER A 806 43.04 9.61 -8.32
C SER A 806 43.46 10.14 -6.95
N THR A 807 44.41 11.08 -6.92
CA THR A 807 44.92 11.74 -5.71
C THR A 807 44.09 12.93 -5.25
N ARG A 808 43.14 13.39 -6.07
CA ARG A 808 42.27 14.53 -5.75
C ARG A 808 41.21 14.16 -4.71
N ARG A 809 40.66 15.19 -4.06
CA ARG A 809 39.59 15.03 -3.07
C ARG A 809 38.41 14.28 -3.67
N GLY A 810 37.90 13.29 -2.93
CA GLY A 810 36.81 12.45 -3.38
C GLY A 810 36.13 11.69 -2.27
N VAL A 811 34.95 11.15 -2.59
CA VAL A 811 34.17 10.27 -1.72
C VAL A 811 34.07 8.92 -2.39
N VAL A 812 34.43 7.87 -1.65
CA VAL A 812 34.51 6.51 -2.18
C VAL A 812 33.69 5.57 -1.31
N ILE A 813 32.73 4.91 -1.94
CA ILE A 813 31.78 4.00 -1.29
C ILE A 813 31.99 2.59 -1.83
N ARG A 814 32.05 1.61 -0.92
CA ARG A 814 32.13 0.19 -1.24
C ARG A 814 30.91 -0.54 -0.71
N TYR A 815 30.28 -1.30 -1.59
CA TYR A 815 29.32 -2.35 -1.24
C TYR A 815 30.03 -3.69 -1.39
N VAL A 816 30.32 -4.34 -0.27
CA VAL A 816 31.00 -5.63 -0.23
C VAL A 816 29.95 -6.72 -0.09
N PHE A 817 30.04 -7.73 -0.97
CA PHE A 817 29.19 -8.92 -1.02
C PHE A 817 30.06 -10.12 -0.64
N PRO A 818 30.11 -10.50 0.65
CA PRO A 818 31.05 -11.51 1.15
C PRO A 818 30.72 -12.94 0.70
N ARG A 819 29.47 -13.19 0.27
CA ARG A 819 29.00 -14.51 -0.11
C ARG A 819 28.71 -14.60 -1.60
N TYR A 820 27.87 -13.71 -2.10
CA TYR A 820 27.35 -13.78 -3.46
C TYR A 820 26.82 -12.41 -3.90
N LEU A 821 27.31 -11.90 -5.02
CA LEU A 821 26.69 -10.82 -5.77
C LEU A 821 25.73 -11.46 -6.80
N PRO A 822 24.43 -11.15 -6.78
CA PRO A 822 23.55 -11.62 -7.84
C PRO A 822 23.97 -11.03 -9.16
N LEU A 823 24.09 -11.92 -10.13
CA LEU A 823 24.38 -11.57 -11.52
C LEU A 823 23.37 -10.53 -11.99
N GLY A 824 23.87 -9.41 -12.55
CA GLY A 824 23.02 -8.39 -13.13
C GLY A 824 22.73 -7.14 -12.32
N VAL A 825 22.98 -7.19 -11.02
CA VAL A 825 22.66 -6.09 -10.09
C VAL A 825 23.45 -4.83 -10.49
N PHE A 826 24.70 -5.01 -10.93
CA PHE A 826 25.56 -3.93 -11.40
C PHE A 826 25.05 -3.34 -12.72
N GLU A 827 24.73 -4.20 -13.69
CA GLU A 827 24.25 -3.85 -15.03
C GLU A 827 22.93 -3.06 -14.97
N LEU A 828 22.02 -3.48 -14.09
CA LEU A 828 20.78 -2.76 -13.79
C LEU A 828 21.07 -1.39 -13.20
N MET A 829 22.00 -1.30 -12.24
CA MET A 829 22.39 -0.03 -11.65
C MET A 829 22.99 0.91 -12.71
N CYS A 830 23.83 0.42 -13.62
CA CYS A 830 24.35 1.22 -14.74
C CYS A 830 23.23 1.76 -15.63
N THR A 831 22.22 0.94 -15.92
CA THR A 831 21.06 1.35 -16.73
C THR A 831 20.24 2.43 -16.02
N ARG A 832 20.01 2.29 -14.72
CA ARG A 832 19.30 3.30 -13.92
C ARG A 832 20.10 4.59 -13.74
N ALA A 833 21.42 4.47 -13.54
CA ALA A 833 22.32 5.61 -13.39
C ALA A 833 22.42 6.47 -14.66
N HIS A 834 22.13 5.90 -15.84
CA HIS A 834 22.04 6.67 -17.09
C HIS A 834 20.80 7.57 -17.15
N GLY A 835 19.80 7.36 -16.29
CA GLY A 835 18.57 8.16 -16.28
C GLY A 835 18.81 9.67 -16.08
N GLU A 836 17.95 10.49 -16.70
CA GLU A 836 18.05 11.97 -16.68
C GLU A 836 18.08 12.56 -15.26
N GLN A 837 17.45 11.87 -14.30
CA GLN A 837 17.37 12.28 -12.90
C GLN A 837 18.73 12.48 -12.21
N PHE A 838 19.80 11.86 -12.71
CA PHE A 838 21.14 11.94 -12.13
C PHE A 838 22.07 12.94 -12.84
N ASN A 839 21.65 13.54 -13.97
CA ASN A 839 22.45 14.49 -14.76
C ASN A 839 23.88 14.01 -15.09
N LEU A 840 24.06 12.69 -15.21
CA LEU A 840 25.33 12.09 -15.60
C LEU A 840 25.44 12.01 -17.13
N LYS A 841 26.66 12.21 -17.63
CA LYS A 841 27.05 11.95 -19.00
C LYS A 841 28.12 10.86 -18.98
N PHE A 842 27.80 9.68 -19.51
CA PHE A 842 28.76 8.59 -19.55
C PHE A 842 29.82 8.89 -20.62
N LEU A 843 31.08 8.65 -20.27
CA LEU A 843 32.22 8.76 -21.18
C LEU A 843 32.62 7.38 -21.72
N ALA A 844 32.55 6.35 -20.87
CA ALA A 844 32.86 4.97 -21.23
C ALA A 844 32.06 3.98 -20.39
N HIS A 845 31.80 2.82 -20.98
CA HIS A 845 31.23 1.64 -20.32
C HIS A 845 32.07 0.44 -20.74
N TRP A 846 32.44 -0.43 -19.81
CA TRP A 846 33.09 -1.72 -20.06
C TRP A 846 32.50 -2.80 -19.16
N TYR A 847 32.91 -4.05 -19.36
CA TYR A 847 32.43 -5.15 -18.54
C TYR A 847 32.81 -4.91 -17.07
N GLY A 848 31.80 -4.76 -16.20
CA GLY A 848 32.00 -4.47 -14.78
C GLY A 848 32.40 -3.03 -14.46
N GLY A 849 32.25 -2.05 -15.37
CA GLY A 849 32.56 -0.66 -15.03
C GLY A 849 31.99 0.43 -15.93
N VAL A 850 31.80 1.62 -15.34
CA VAL A 850 31.30 2.83 -16.02
C VAL A 850 32.08 4.04 -15.54
N HIS A 851 32.44 4.92 -16.48
CA HIS A 851 33.01 6.24 -16.22
C HIS A 851 32.06 7.33 -16.71
N ALA A 852 31.68 8.25 -15.82
CA ALA A 852 30.74 9.32 -16.09
C ALA A 852 31.20 10.67 -15.52
N VAL A 853 30.70 11.75 -16.11
CA VAL A 853 30.92 13.14 -15.65
C VAL A 853 29.58 13.82 -15.43
N HIS A 854 29.48 14.68 -14.42
CA HIS A 854 28.25 15.43 -14.17
C HIS A 854 28.11 16.60 -15.16
N ARG A 855 26.91 16.85 -15.70
CA ARG A 855 26.71 17.87 -16.75
C ARG A 855 26.88 19.31 -16.28
N GLN A 856 26.64 19.59 -15.00
CA GLN A 856 26.60 20.95 -14.45
C GLN A 856 27.67 21.21 -13.38
N GLN A 857 28.44 20.19 -12.98
CA GLN A 857 29.43 20.27 -11.90
C GLN A 857 30.71 19.59 -12.38
N THR A 858 31.86 20.07 -11.94
CA THR A 858 33.18 19.53 -12.27
C THR A 858 33.51 18.30 -11.43
N ILE A 859 32.71 17.25 -11.58
CA ILE A 859 32.85 16.00 -10.83
C ILE A 859 32.86 14.82 -11.80
N ARG A 860 33.79 13.87 -11.57
CA ARG A 860 33.79 12.56 -12.24
C ARG A 860 33.35 11.45 -11.30
N LEU A 861 32.64 10.48 -11.85
CA LEU A 861 32.17 9.27 -11.18
C LEU A 861 32.69 8.05 -11.93
N VAL A 862 33.33 7.13 -11.22
CA VAL A 862 33.62 5.79 -11.71
C VAL A 862 32.93 4.75 -10.84
N MET A 863 32.15 3.90 -11.48
CA MET A 863 31.55 2.73 -10.86
C MET A 863 32.31 1.49 -11.34
N ARG A 864 32.79 0.64 -10.43
CA ARG A 864 33.46 -0.63 -10.78
C ARG A 864 32.92 -1.79 -9.95
N CYS A 865 32.78 -2.95 -10.58
CA CYS A 865 32.55 -4.23 -9.95
C CYS A 865 33.87 -5.01 -9.97
N LEU A 866 34.38 -5.36 -8.78
CA LEU A 866 35.69 -5.97 -8.58
C LEU A 866 35.54 -7.24 -7.75
N GLN A 867 36.41 -8.22 -7.98
CA GLN A 867 36.53 -9.41 -7.14
C GLN A 867 37.80 -9.26 -6.28
N GLU A 868 37.67 -9.43 -4.97
CA GLU A 868 38.78 -9.37 -4.01
C GLU A 868 39.46 -10.74 -3.82
N GLU A 869 40.64 -10.74 -3.19
CA GLU A 869 41.43 -11.94 -2.90
C GLU A 869 40.70 -12.94 -1.97
N ASP A 870 39.78 -12.45 -1.14
CA ASP A 870 38.95 -13.26 -0.22
C ASP A 870 37.69 -13.85 -0.91
N ASP A 871 37.65 -13.90 -2.25
CA ASP A 871 36.48 -14.24 -3.09
C ASP A 871 35.25 -13.32 -2.92
N SER A 872 35.38 -12.24 -2.15
CA SER A 872 34.33 -11.24 -1.97
C SER A 872 34.16 -10.42 -3.24
N THR A 873 32.92 -10.09 -3.61
CA THR A 873 32.66 -9.18 -4.73
C THR A 873 32.35 -7.80 -4.20
N VAL A 874 32.92 -6.76 -4.81
CA VAL A 874 32.78 -5.38 -4.37
C VAL A 874 32.28 -4.49 -5.50
N ILE A 875 31.21 -3.74 -5.24
CA ILE A 875 30.77 -2.65 -6.09
C ILE A 875 31.26 -1.33 -5.48
N LYS A 876 32.14 -0.64 -6.20
CA LYS A 876 32.78 0.61 -5.80
C LYS A 876 32.17 1.79 -6.56
N PHE A 877 31.74 2.82 -5.83
CA PHE A 877 31.38 4.13 -6.36
C PHE A 877 32.47 5.12 -5.95
N ASP A 878 33.27 5.57 -6.91
CA ASP A 878 34.40 6.48 -6.70
C ASP A 878 34.10 7.84 -7.35
N LEU A 879 33.89 8.86 -6.52
CA LEU A 879 33.53 10.21 -6.96
C LEU A 879 34.71 11.16 -6.68
N ARG A 880 35.19 11.87 -7.70
CA ARG A 880 36.38 12.73 -7.60
C ARG A 880 36.12 14.11 -8.17
N ASP A 881 36.78 15.10 -7.58
CA ASP A 881 36.82 16.47 -8.11
C ASP A 881 37.65 16.55 -9.40
N ASP A 882 37.11 17.23 -10.40
CA ASP A 882 37.73 17.45 -11.71
C ASP A 882 38.14 18.91 -11.94
N THR A 883 38.10 19.77 -10.92
CA THR A 883 38.60 21.16 -11.04
C THR A 883 40.13 21.18 -11.23
N GLU A 884 40.58 21.98 -12.19
CA GLU A 884 41.99 22.35 -12.37
C GLU A 884 42.21 23.71 -11.69
N GLY A 885 42.39 23.75 -10.36
CA GLY A 885 42.58 24.99 -9.60
C GLY A 885 42.46 24.83 -8.08
N GLU A 886 42.48 25.95 -7.33
CA GLU A 886 42.32 25.99 -5.85
C GLU A 886 40.85 25.91 -5.39
N ASP A 887 39.88 26.07 -6.30
CA ASP A 887 38.45 26.00 -6.00
C ASP A 887 37.97 24.53 -5.95
N GLU A 888 38.18 23.88 -4.80
CA GLU A 888 37.68 22.54 -4.55
C GLU A 888 36.15 22.49 -4.48
N VAL A 889 35.55 21.48 -5.11
CA VAL A 889 34.11 21.22 -5.00
C VAL A 889 33.78 20.80 -3.56
N PRO A 890 32.84 21.48 -2.87
CA PRO A 890 32.48 21.14 -1.50
C PRO A 890 31.97 19.69 -1.39
N ALA A 891 32.37 18.99 -0.34
CA ALA A 891 31.90 17.62 -0.07
C ALA A 891 30.37 17.51 0.02
N ALA A 892 29.68 18.60 0.43
CA ALA A 892 28.23 18.67 0.40
C ALA A 892 27.64 18.47 -1.01
N THR A 893 28.26 19.08 -2.03
CA THR A 893 27.85 18.95 -3.44
C THR A 893 28.09 17.52 -3.94
N MET A 894 29.23 16.93 -3.58
CA MET A 894 29.53 15.53 -3.89
C MET A 894 28.44 14.58 -3.33
N TRP A 895 28.05 14.76 -2.06
CA TRP A 895 26.99 13.99 -1.43
C TRP A 895 25.60 14.24 -2.04
N THR A 896 25.29 15.45 -2.51
CA THR A 896 24.01 15.70 -3.20
C THR A 896 23.88 14.93 -4.51
N LEU A 897 24.99 14.60 -5.18
CA LEU A 897 25.00 13.79 -6.39
C LEU A 897 25.05 12.29 -6.07
N LEU A 898 25.85 11.90 -5.07
CA LEU A 898 26.08 10.51 -4.73
C LEU A 898 24.90 9.88 -3.97
N LEU A 899 24.29 10.60 -3.03
CA LEU A 899 23.23 10.04 -2.18
C LEU A 899 22.02 9.52 -2.98
N PRO A 900 21.49 10.22 -4.00
CA PRO A 900 20.44 9.68 -4.86
C PRO A 900 20.82 8.36 -5.53
N LEU A 901 22.05 8.23 -6.06
CA LEU A 901 22.54 7.00 -6.68
C LEU A 901 22.63 5.86 -5.67
N LEU A 902 23.15 6.13 -4.47
CA LEU A 902 23.22 5.14 -3.38
C LEU A 902 21.82 4.70 -2.94
N THR A 903 20.87 5.63 -2.84
CA THR A 903 19.49 5.29 -2.47
C THR A 903 18.78 4.45 -3.53
N GLU A 904 19.08 4.69 -4.81
CA GLU A 904 18.56 3.87 -5.91
C GLU A 904 19.15 2.46 -5.88
N PHE A 905 20.46 2.35 -5.62
CA PHE A 905 21.12 1.07 -5.47
C PHE A 905 20.58 0.28 -4.25
N ASP A 906 20.39 0.95 -3.12
CA ASP A 906 19.76 0.37 -1.93
C ASP A 906 18.32 -0.06 -2.18
N SER A 907 17.57 0.68 -3.00
CA SER A 907 16.22 0.31 -3.45
C SER A 907 16.25 -0.98 -4.28
N LEU A 908 17.22 -1.10 -5.19
CA LEU A 908 17.42 -2.30 -6.01
C LEU A 908 17.80 -3.52 -5.14
N LEU A 909 18.66 -3.33 -4.14
CA LEU A 909 19.07 -4.40 -3.21
C LEU A 909 17.92 -4.88 -2.32
N LYS A 910 16.91 -4.05 -2.01
CA LYS A 910 15.72 -4.48 -1.27
C LYS A 910 14.92 -5.58 -1.97
N ASN A 911 15.04 -5.71 -3.29
CA ASN A 911 14.42 -6.80 -4.05
C ASN A 911 15.09 -8.17 -3.77
N PHE A 912 16.19 -8.19 -3.01
CA PHE A 912 16.94 -9.39 -2.68
C PHE A 912 17.01 -9.57 -1.16
N THR A 913 16.03 -10.27 -0.63
CA THR A 913 15.84 -10.40 0.82
C THR A 913 16.84 -11.32 1.52
N GLY A 914 17.51 -12.20 0.77
CA GLY A 914 18.47 -13.16 1.31
C GLY A 914 19.94 -12.76 1.11
N ILE A 915 20.21 -11.56 0.59
CA ILE A 915 21.58 -11.06 0.43
C ILE A 915 22.00 -10.33 1.69
N TRP A 916 23.28 -10.50 1.99
CA TRP A 916 23.99 -9.67 2.92
C TRP A 916 24.99 -8.76 2.18
N VAL A 917 24.90 -7.46 2.46
CA VAL A 917 25.80 -6.45 1.92
C VAL A 917 26.42 -5.64 3.05
N GLU A 918 27.74 -5.60 3.10
CA GLU A 918 28.47 -4.69 3.99
C GLU A 918 28.72 -3.37 3.24
N LYS A 919 28.53 -2.26 3.94
CA LYS A 919 28.61 -0.91 3.38
C LYS A 919 29.77 -0.18 4.03
N PHE A 920 30.71 0.34 3.25
CA PHE A 920 31.87 1.05 3.76
C PHE A 920 32.14 2.35 3.01
N VAL A 921 32.66 3.34 3.72
CA VAL A 921 33.38 4.49 3.13
C VAL A 921 34.88 4.21 3.23
N GLU A 922 35.62 4.37 2.13
CA GLU A 922 37.07 4.25 2.18
C GLU A 922 37.69 5.45 2.90
N CYS A 923 38.75 5.20 3.68
CA CYS A 923 39.54 6.28 4.24
C CYS A 923 40.29 7.01 3.11
N PRO A 924 40.22 8.36 3.02
CA PRO A 924 40.94 9.12 2.00
C PRO A 924 42.46 8.99 2.10
N GLN A 925 42.98 8.62 3.28
CA GLN A 925 44.42 8.56 3.56
C GLN A 925 45.01 7.18 3.27
N CYS A 926 44.34 6.10 3.69
CA CYS A 926 44.86 4.74 3.53
C CYS A 926 44.15 3.93 2.44
N HIS A 927 43.09 4.47 1.81
CA HIS A 927 42.28 3.82 0.77
C HIS A 927 41.69 2.45 1.14
N LYS A 928 41.60 2.15 2.44
CA LYS A 928 41.00 0.92 2.97
C LYS A 928 39.56 1.15 3.41
N PRO A 929 38.69 0.12 3.42
CA PRO A 929 37.31 0.21 3.92
C PRO A 929 37.28 0.39 5.44
N SER A 930 37.39 1.64 5.90
CA SER A 930 37.61 1.95 7.31
C SER A 930 36.35 2.34 8.07
N PHE A 931 35.33 2.88 7.39
CA PHE A 931 34.16 3.44 8.06
C PHE A 931 32.89 2.67 7.68
N PRO A 932 32.21 1.99 8.63
CA PRO A 932 31.02 1.20 8.34
C PRO A 932 29.81 2.12 8.11
N GLY A 933 29.39 2.25 6.85
CA GLY A 933 28.05 2.70 6.45
C GLY A 933 27.57 4.05 7.00
N GLU A 934 28.45 4.98 7.41
CA GLU A 934 28.09 6.19 8.20
C GLU A 934 26.96 7.05 7.59
N TRP A 935 26.81 7.05 6.26
CA TRP A 935 25.74 7.79 5.56
C TRP A 935 24.34 7.23 5.79
N THR A 936 24.22 5.98 6.22
CA THR A 936 22.92 5.33 6.51
C THR A 936 22.30 5.86 7.82
N THR A 937 23.14 6.17 8.82
CA THR A 937 22.71 6.78 10.09
C THR A 937 23.47 8.08 10.35
N PRO A 938 23.19 9.15 9.58
CA PRO A 938 24.07 10.31 9.49
C PRO A 938 24.16 11.15 10.78
N LYS A 939 23.21 11.00 11.72
CA LYS A 939 23.06 11.88 12.88
C LYS A 939 24.24 11.83 13.86
N GLU A 940 24.87 10.66 14.04
CA GLU A 940 26.00 10.49 14.95
C GLU A 940 27.30 11.01 14.35
N THR A 941 27.56 10.64 13.10
CA THR A 941 28.76 11.07 12.38
C THR A 941 28.77 12.59 12.17
N GLN A 942 27.60 13.20 11.92
CA GLN A 942 27.43 14.66 11.83
C GLN A 942 27.60 15.39 13.18
N ALA A 943 27.68 14.68 14.31
CA ALA A 943 27.85 15.30 15.63
C ALA A 943 29.33 15.61 15.95
N LEU A 944 30.26 14.98 15.23
CA LEU A 944 31.69 15.16 15.41
C LEU A 944 32.26 15.93 14.21
N PRO A 945 33.29 16.78 14.38
CA PRO A 945 33.94 17.46 13.26
C PRO A 945 34.86 16.51 12.48
N THR A 946 35.57 15.61 13.18
CA THR A 946 36.47 14.61 12.59
C THR A 946 36.26 13.25 13.25
N LYS A 947 36.53 12.17 12.53
CA LYS A 947 36.50 10.79 13.02
C LYS A 947 37.85 10.11 12.78
N LEU A 948 38.32 9.34 13.75
CA LEU A 948 39.56 8.58 13.62
C LEU A 948 39.32 7.33 12.76
N CYS A 949 40.26 7.05 11.87
CA CYS A 949 40.29 5.80 11.11
C CYS A 949 40.83 4.65 11.98
N ASP A 950 40.05 3.59 12.16
CA ASP A 950 40.46 2.44 12.99
C ASP A 950 41.66 1.65 12.41
N LEU A 951 41.95 1.81 11.11
CA LEU A 951 43.03 1.08 10.42
C LEU A 951 44.35 1.84 10.37
N CYS A 952 44.33 3.17 10.20
CA CYS A 952 45.55 3.98 10.08
C CYS A 952 45.73 5.03 11.17
N GLY A 953 44.75 5.22 12.06
CA GLY A 953 44.80 6.17 13.18
C GLY A 953 44.64 7.65 12.78
N GLU A 954 44.53 7.96 11.49
CA GLU A 954 44.40 9.33 10.99
C GLU A 954 43.02 9.94 11.23
N LYS A 955 42.98 11.26 11.41
CA LYS A 955 41.71 12.03 11.55
C LYS A 955 41.14 12.36 10.18
N VAL A 956 39.93 11.89 9.91
CA VAL A 956 39.19 12.14 8.67
C VAL A 956 38.06 13.13 8.92
N ASP A 957 37.88 14.10 8.03
CA ASP A 957 36.75 15.05 8.07
C ASP A 957 35.42 14.31 7.88
N THR A 958 34.48 14.53 8.79
CA THR A 958 33.15 13.93 8.73
C THR A 958 32.36 14.34 7.49
N ALA A 959 32.65 15.50 6.89
CA ALA A 959 32.03 15.94 5.65
C ALA A 959 32.32 15.01 4.45
N LEU A 960 33.41 14.24 4.49
CA LEU A 960 33.74 13.23 3.48
C LEU A 960 33.07 11.88 3.75
N LEU A 961 32.63 11.63 4.97
CA LEU A 961 32.02 10.36 5.41
C LEU A 961 30.49 10.39 5.33
N VAL A 962 29.88 11.57 5.44
CA VAL A 962 28.44 11.76 5.45
C VAL A 962 28.04 13.12 4.89
N GLN A 963 26.83 13.21 4.31
CA GLN A 963 26.27 14.49 3.87
C GLN A 963 26.24 15.51 5.03
N PRO A 964 26.83 16.71 4.90
CA PRO A 964 26.81 17.72 5.96
C PRO A 964 25.39 18.27 6.25
N LYS A 965 25.12 18.69 7.49
CA LYS A 965 23.85 19.38 7.84
C LYS A 965 23.77 20.73 7.14
N THR A 966 22.95 20.84 6.10
CA THR A 966 22.67 22.13 5.46
C THR A 966 21.85 23.02 6.41
N LYS A 967 22.41 24.16 6.82
CA LYS A 967 21.71 25.18 7.65
C LYS A 967 20.64 25.97 6.88
N ASN A 968 20.43 25.69 5.60
CA ASN A 968 19.45 26.40 4.79
C ASN A 968 18.25 25.50 4.49
N LYS A 969 17.05 26.01 4.78
CA LYS A 969 15.80 25.60 4.11
C LYS A 969 16.00 25.76 2.61
N VAL A 970 16.57 24.75 1.96
CA VAL A 970 16.35 24.57 0.54
C VAL A 970 14.89 24.15 0.44
N ILE A 971 14.08 25.06 -0.09
CA ILE A 971 12.73 24.78 -0.53
C ILE A 971 12.86 23.59 -1.50
N ILE A 972 12.53 22.39 -1.02
CA ILE A 972 12.17 21.28 -1.88
C ILE A 972 10.91 21.77 -2.57
N LYS A 973 11.07 22.38 -3.75
CA LYS A 973 9.99 22.42 -4.73
C LYS A 973 9.68 20.96 -5.00
N ARG A 974 8.64 20.45 -4.34
CA ARG A 974 7.90 19.30 -4.84
C ARG A 974 7.54 19.65 -6.28
N TYR A 975 8.28 19.11 -7.24
CA TYR A 975 7.73 18.91 -8.57
C TYR A 975 6.54 17.98 -8.36
N THR A 976 5.37 18.61 -8.25
CA THR A 976 4.11 17.94 -8.46
C THR A 976 4.13 17.70 -9.96
N MET A 977 4.56 16.52 -10.41
CA MET A 977 4.15 16.02 -11.71
C MET A 977 2.62 16.00 -11.65
N CYS A 978 2.01 16.97 -12.33
CA CYS A 978 0.63 16.82 -12.76
C CYS A 978 0.61 15.61 -13.69
N PHE A 979 -0.05 14.54 -13.25
CA PHE A 979 -0.74 13.65 -14.18
C PHE A 979 -1.94 14.40 -14.76
#